data_AF-E1F1A7-F1
#
_entry.id   AF-E1F1A7-F1
#
_cell.length_a   1.000
_cell.length_b   1.000
_cell.length_c   1.000
_cell.angle_alpha   90.00
_cell.angle_beta   90.00
_cell.angle_gamma   90.00
#
_symmetry.space_group_name_H-M   'P 1'
#
loop_
_entity.id
_entity.type
_entity.pdbx_description
1 polymer ?
#
loop_
_entity_poly.entity_id
_entity_poly.type
_entity_poly.pdbx_seq_one_letter_code
_entity_poly.pdbx_strand_id
1 'polypeptide(L)'
;MLIALSFAVTLLAECRMPYARATYPISSARGCIEAPLLTEEVFYQTQEALEAMLPMNVFVDICKKPPAPYEHLATDTEASLSLIREKYSKLIGKATAWEYHEALAKTFRDLKDAHSLYVKPSFFGHFRLAFPLAFNVSKTGSVTFTDLPTSVRYISESYTQMFSVNLADYIGAEILTINNEKPLLYLAKWADKYVYSTKSSHGRLNSLLSGDFYARSLKVFGLPEKGDENLVFTLADGRSVILRFSIYSDTIFNSEDDAVRAYMRCISLDTSYTLSKDDNASVPTAFEKLQSEETAGYLASVRDAILRATRGKGLSHPSNYKAYARFMDEELSRSGIQYSKYSHSSSMRFNDNNSWSVSESEYEYIKGDDMFSLYKYTSKGTISNQDNVYILAVYSFSPVDMSTTINNIVDALEILRERPISQLMVVLNGNGGGIVTMGHLLGRALFPSNYPIYGAYNIRANRIMDALVKAKSWFTLMHRTDPWSGANMTIGDSATDTTDWYFKHQETYPEIDELVYNGRRTARFSQRFAFDDDLEPDLQQSLLRFYKFRGLDLSPDRVAIVTDGTCGSTCATFAKHLLEAKRCLAIGLGGTTGLPEYSDDPYDVASFSGGTVDDSQSLQFAVEDLIMHPPEDGLDNMDVLTKLRIPTDAYARFAFHQLFSWDIKTHDWKSYTPLEYTPVPVHAVLPIYPTVENWQGLEGIDTFAEDVYVLMRSMEEAGRTNNCTNVPTSLYHFSGNAVASTGTCPYLDDSTRGAFNCNNSCVFYDCKVGFYLDPLTYERTKLWECQMRTDVHAWDSYIPPPEDHSMHFAHYLLLLIFLCTIALFVFIIIASKRPDLIKKCIVKMTPRKKKVTTNNIETEIGLLSHESSEIKSGTV
;
A
#
# COMPACT_ATOMS: atom_id res chain seq x y z
N MET A 1 9.51 1.68 -63.45
CA MET A 1 8.49 1.56 -62.39
C MET A 1 8.75 0.40 -61.42
N LEU A 2 9.14 -0.80 -61.85
CA LEU A 2 9.44 -1.92 -60.93
C LEU A 2 10.71 -1.74 -60.06
N ILE A 3 11.71 -0.96 -60.51
CA ILE A 3 12.94 -0.66 -59.74
C ILE A 3 12.73 0.50 -58.73
N ALA A 4 11.71 1.33 -58.94
CA ALA A 4 11.31 2.36 -57.97
C ALA A 4 10.45 1.79 -56.82
N LEU A 5 9.85 0.62 -57.02
CA LEU A 5 9.08 -0.08 -55.98
C LEU A 5 9.98 -0.93 -55.06
N SER A 6 11.16 -1.33 -55.52
CA SER A 6 12.14 -2.07 -54.70
C SER A 6 12.93 -1.20 -53.71
N PHE A 7 12.93 0.13 -53.87
CA PHE A 7 13.50 1.06 -52.88
C PHE A 7 12.54 1.40 -51.74
N ALA A 8 11.27 1.00 -51.84
CA ALA A 8 10.26 1.23 -50.79
C ALA A 8 10.20 0.09 -49.74
N VAL A 9 11.03 -0.96 -49.86
CA VAL A 9 10.87 -2.21 -49.07
C VAL A 9 12.03 -2.47 -48.10
N THR A 10 13.05 -1.62 -48.06
CA THR A 10 14.10 -1.66 -47.02
C THR A 10 14.37 -0.28 -46.45
N LEU A 11 13.32 0.47 -46.12
CA LEU A 11 13.41 1.39 -44.98
C LEU A 11 13.44 0.50 -43.73
N LEU A 12 14.60 -0.09 -43.45
CA LEU A 12 14.95 -0.40 -42.07
C LEU A 12 14.65 0.89 -41.30
N ALA A 13 13.88 0.79 -40.22
CA ALA A 13 13.52 1.94 -39.43
C ALA A 13 14.81 2.52 -38.84
N GLU A 14 15.48 3.42 -39.57
CA GLU A 14 16.68 4.08 -39.09
C GLU A 14 16.29 4.86 -37.84
N CYS A 15 16.99 4.60 -36.73
CA CYS A 15 16.74 5.33 -35.48
C CYS A 15 16.97 6.83 -35.70
N ARG A 16 15.88 7.60 -35.77
CA ARG A 16 15.94 9.06 -35.93
C ARG A 16 14.73 9.75 -35.31
N MET A 17 14.95 10.35 -34.15
CA MET A 17 14.03 11.20 -33.39
C MET A 17 14.73 12.54 -33.05
N PRO A 18 14.84 13.48 -34.03
CA PRO A 18 15.69 14.67 -33.91
C PRO A 18 15.11 15.77 -33.00
N TYR A 19 13.84 15.68 -32.63
CA TYR A 19 13.14 16.64 -31.78
C TYR A 19 12.57 15.94 -30.55
N ALA A 20 12.98 16.39 -29.36
CA ALA A 20 12.38 15.96 -28.12
C ALA A 20 10.91 16.41 -28.06
N ARG A 21 10.06 15.57 -27.46
CA ARG A 21 8.61 15.73 -27.32
C ARG A 21 7.82 15.83 -28.62
N ALA A 22 8.45 15.62 -29.77
CA ALA A 22 7.72 15.37 -31.00
C ALA A 22 7.19 13.92 -31.02
N THR A 23 5.99 13.73 -31.57
CA THR A 23 5.39 12.41 -31.78
C THR A 23 5.86 11.83 -33.11
N TYR A 24 6.20 10.54 -33.11
CA TYR A 24 6.65 9.77 -34.27
C TYR A 24 5.78 8.51 -34.42
N PRO A 25 5.59 7.99 -35.64
CA PRO A 25 4.99 6.67 -35.83
C PRO A 25 5.75 5.61 -35.01
N ILE A 26 5.03 4.64 -34.42
CA ILE A 26 5.66 3.53 -33.66
C ILE A 26 6.74 2.86 -34.50
N SER A 27 6.44 2.55 -35.77
CA SER A 27 7.41 1.94 -36.70
C SER A 27 8.71 2.72 -36.84
N SER A 28 8.67 4.05 -36.80
CA SER A 28 9.87 4.90 -36.91
C SER A 28 10.65 4.94 -35.59
N ALA A 29 9.96 4.97 -34.45
CA ALA A 29 10.60 4.96 -33.13
C ALA A 29 11.20 3.58 -32.77
N ARG A 30 10.65 2.48 -33.32
CA ARG A 30 11.17 1.13 -33.09
C ARG A 30 12.65 0.99 -33.39
N GLY A 31 13.15 1.65 -34.44
CA GLY A 31 14.59 1.68 -34.75
C GLY A 31 15.46 2.11 -33.56
N CYS A 32 15.01 3.10 -32.78
CA CYS A 32 15.74 3.56 -31.59
C CYS A 32 15.52 2.65 -30.38
N ILE A 33 14.29 2.20 -30.16
CA ILE A 33 13.92 1.35 -29.02
C ILE A 33 14.62 -0.01 -29.10
N GLU A 34 14.70 -0.57 -30.31
CA GLU A 34 15.21 -1.90 -30.62
C GLU A 34 16.70 -1.90 -31.03
N ALA A 35 17.33 -0.73 -31.16
CA ALA A 35 18.75 -0.60 -31.52
C ALA A 35 19.71 -1.34 -30.57
N PRO A 36 19.56 -1.24 -29.22
CA PRO A 36 20.44 -1.96 -28.31
C PRO A 36 20.21 -3.47 -28.38
N LEU A 37 21.28 -4.23 -28.60
CA LEU A 37 21.23 -5.70 -28.57
C LEU A 37 21.36 -6.24 -27.14
N LEU A 38 20.76 -7.41 -26.90
CA LEU A 38 20.89 -8.13 -25.64
C LEU A 38 22.32 -8.67 -25.49
N THR A 39 23.02 -8.24 -24.44
CA THR A 39 24.36 -8.74 -24.09
C THR A 39 24.27 -9.94 -23.14
N GLU A 40 25.33 -10.75 -23.13
CA GLU A 40 25.45 -11.92 -22.25
C GLU A 40 25.36 -11.54 -20.77
N GLU A 41 26.09 -10.48 -20.38
CA GLU A 41 26.09 -9.95 -19.02
C GLU A 41 24.70 -9.51 -18.57
N VAL A 42 24.02 -8.69 -19.39
CA VAL A 42 22.66 -8.22 -19.08
C VAL A 42 21.70 -9.38 -18.94
N PHE A 43 21.77 -10.36 -19.85
CA PHE A 43 20.89 -11.53 -19.81
C PHE A 43 21.12 -12.37 -18.55
N TYR A 44 22.31 -12.92 -18.34
CA TYR A 44 22.53 -13.91 -17.27
C TYR A 44 22.37 -13.29 -15.88
N GLN A 45 22.94 -12.11 -15.63
CA GLN A 45 22.85 -11.50 -14.30
C GLN A 45 21.41 -11.04 -13.98
N THR A 46 20.70 -10.43 -14.94
CA THR A 46 19.30 -10.04 -14.71
C THR A 46 18.43 -11.27 -14.47
N GLN A 47 18.59 -12.32 -15.29
CA GLN A 47 17.81 -13.55 -15.16
C GLN A 47 18.06 -14.24 -13.81
N GLU A 48 19.33 -14.37 -13.41
CA GLU A 48 19.68 -14.98 -12.12
C GLU A 48 19.19 -14.15 -10.93
N ALA A 49 19.31 -12.82 -10.99
CA ALA A 49 18.82 -11.94 -9.94
C ALA A 49 17.31 -12.05 -9.77
N LEU A 50 16.53 -12.02 -10.86
CA LEU A 50 15.08 -12.15 -10.80
C LEU A 50 14.64 -13.50 -10.26
N GLU A 51 15.26 -14.60 -10.71
CA GLU A 51 14.94 -15.94 -10.20
C GLU A 51 15.33 -16.12 -8.73
N ALA A 52 16.42 -15.50 -8.28
CA ALA A 52 16.84 -15.51 -6.89
C ALA A 52 15.89 -14.69 -6.00
N MET A 53 15.42 -13.53 -6.48
CA MET A 53 14.55 -12.62 -5.73
C MET A 53 13.06 -13.00 -5.78
N LEU A 54 12.59 -13.66 -6.84
CA LEU A 54 11.18 -14.00 -7.00
C LEU A 54 10.55 -14.70 -5.76
N PRO A 55 11.25 -15.61 -5.05
CA PRO A 55 10.74 -16.19 -3.81
C PRO A 55 10.42 -15.19 -2.69
N MET A 56 10.94 -13.97 -2.74
CA MET A 56 10.66 -12.90 -1.78
C MET A 56 9.29 -12.27 -1.98
N ASN A 57 8.71 -12.35 -3.19
CA ASN A 57 7.36 -11.88 -3.42
C ASN A 57 6.38 -12.78 -2.65
N VAL A 58 5.65 -12.19 -1.71
CA VAL A 58 4.65 -12.90 -0.89
C VAL A 58 3.53 -13.53 -1.72
N PHE A 59 3.25 -12.99 -2.91
CA PHE A 59 2.14 -13.45 -3.74
C PHE A 59 2.53 -14.46 -4.83
N VAL A 60 3.79 -14.87 -4.94
CA VAL A 60 4.24 -15.80 -6.01
C VAL A 60 3.50 -17.14 -6.00
N ASP A 61 2.96 -17.54 -4.85
CA ASP A 61 2.16 -18.76 -4.71
C ASP A 61 0.72 -18.54 -5.15
N ILE A 62 0.05 -17.55 -4.56
CA ILE A 62 -1.38 -17.30 -4.79
C ILE A 62 -1.66 -16.78 -6.20
N CYS A 63 -0.75 -16.03 -6.82
CA CYS A 63 -0.95 -15.53 -8.19
C CYS A 63 -1.05 -16.65 -9.24
N LYS A 64 -0.55 -17.86 -8.96
CA LYS A 64 -0.69 -19.03 -9.85
C LYS A 64 -2.12 -19.56 -9.90
N LYS A 65 -2.83 -19.45 -8.78
CA LYS A 65 -4.22 -19.92 -8.60
C LYS A 65 -4.95 -18.95 -7.67
N PRO A 66 -5.21 -17.71 -8.14
CA PRO A 66 -5.87 -16.72 -7.32
C PRO A 66 -7.31 -17.18 -7.01
N PRO A 67 -7.84 -16.86 -5.82
CA PRO A 67 -9.20 -17.21 -5.45
C PRO A 67 -10.23 -16.36 -6.20
N ALA A 68 -11.50 -16.77 -6.12
CA ALA A 68 -12.64 -15.99 -6.58
C ALA A 68 -12.62 -14.57 -6.02
N PRO A 69 -12.94 -13.54 -6.84
CA PRO A 69 -13.35 -13.55 -8.25
C PRO A 69 -12.17 -13.38 -9.24
N TYR A 70 -10.94 -13.40 -8.74
CA TYR A 70 -9.75 -13.04 -9.50
C TYR A 70 -9.10 -14.23 -10.21
N GLU A 71 -9.77 -15.39 -10.35
CA GLU A 71 -9.19 -16.59 -11.00
C GLU A 71 -8.68 -16.30 -12.41
N HIS A 72 -9.37 -15.40 -13.12
CA HIS A 72 -9.04 -15.00 -14.49
C HIS A 72 -7.69 -14.27 -14.62
N LEU A 73 -7.07 -13.88 -13.50
CA LEU A 73 -5.76 -13.21 -13.42
C LEU A 73 -4.60 -14.19 -13.12
N ALA A 74 -4.86 -15.49 -13.12
CA ALA A 74 -3.84 -16.51 -12.85
C ALA A 74 -2.59 -16.34 -13.72
N THR A 75 -1.43 -16.18 -13.06
CA THR A 75 -0.13 -15.95 -13.69
C THR A 75 0.93 -16.82 -13.00
N ASP A 76 1.64 -17.64 -13.76
CA ASP A 76 2.79 -18.40 -13.26
C ASP A 76 4.10 -17.70 -13.63
N THR A 77 4.59 -16.87 -12.70
CA THR A 77 5.82 -16.09 -12.88
C THR A 77 7.07 -16.96 -12.93
N GLU A 78 7.13 -18.06 -12.17
CA GLU A 78 8.28 -18.99 -12.18
C GLU A 78 8.38 -19.70 -13.54
N ALA A 79 7.26 -20.19 -14.07
CA ALA A 79 7.22 -20.79 -15.40
C ALA A 79 7.55 -19.76 -16.50
N SER A 80 7.03 -18.54 -16.38
CA SER A 80 7.27 -17.47 -17.34
C SER A 80 8.76 -17.07 -17.40
N LEU A 81 9.41 -16.89 -16.25
CA LEU A 81 10.85 -16.62 -16.19
C LEU A 81 11.67 -17.77 -16.79
N SER A 82 11.27 -19.03 -16.54
CA SER A 82 11.93 -20.20 -17.12
C SER A 82 11.85 -20.23 -18.65
N LEU A 83 10.68 -19.92 -19.22
CA LEU A 83 10.48 -19.81 -20.67
C LEU A 83 11.31 -18.66 -21.27
N ILE A 84 11.40 -17.53 -20.58
CA ILE A 84 12.23 -16.39 -20.99
C ILE A 84 13.71 -16.80 -20.99
N ARG A 85 14.20 -17.46 -19.93
CA ARG A 85 15.58 -17.98 -19.87
C ARG A 85 15.87 -18.90 -21.05
N GLU A 86 14.99 -19.86 -21.32
CA GLU A 86 15.17 -20.83 -22.41
C GLU A 86 15.21 -20.16 -23.79
N LYS A 87 14.32 -19.18 -24.02
CA LYS A 87 14.24 -18.45 -25.28
C LYS A 87 15.45 -17.55 -25.50
N TYR A 88 15.74 -16.66 -24.55
CA TYR A 88 16.71 -15.58 -24.77
C TYR A 88 18.16 -16.02 -24.61
N SER A 89 18.45 -17.10 -23.87
CA SER A 89 19.80 -17.70 -23.85
C SER A 89 20.28 -18.12 -25.25
N LYS A 90 19.37 -18.51 -26.14
CA LYS A 90 19.65 -18.88 -27.53
C LYS A 90 19.71 -17.67 -28.49
N LEU A 91 19.31 -16.49 -28.02
CA LEU A 91 19.18 -15.26 -28.82
C LEU A 91 20.10 -14.12 -28.34
N ILE A 92 21.04 -14.39 -27.43
CA ILE A 92 22.05 -13.40 -27.01
C ILE A 92 22.80 -12.87 -28.26
N GLY A 93 22.94 -11.54 -28.34
CA GLY A 93 23.53 -10.86 -29.50
C GLY A 93 22.66 -10.84 -30.77
N LYS A 94 21.46 -11.42 -30.74
CA LYS A 94 20.50 -11.42 -31.86
C LYS A 94 19.17 -10.76 -31.51
N ALA A 95 18.66 -11.03 -30.32
CA ALA A 95 17.52 -10.33 -29.75
C ALA A 95 17.96 -8.94 -29.28
N THR A 96 17.00 -8.03 -29.31
CA THR A 96 17.17 -6.68 -28.79
C THR A 96 17.02 -6.68 -27.27
N ALA A 97 17.63 -5.71 -26.60
CA ALA A 97 17.44 -5.50 -25.18
C ALA A 97 15.97 -5.22 -24.85
N TRP A 98 15.26 -4.49 -25.74
CA TRP A 98 13.82 -4.24 -25.63
C TRP A 98 13.02 -5.55 -25.53
N GLU A 99 13.22 -6.48 -26.48
CA GLU A 99 12.46 -7.73 -26.52
C GLU A 99 12.64 -8.57 -25.24
N TYR A 100 13.83 -8.57 -24.66
CA TYR A 100 14.11 -9.28 -23.41
C TYR A 100 13.45 -8.60 -22.21
N HIS A 101 13.72 -7.30 -22.03
CA HIS A 101 13.20 -6.50 -20.92
C HIS A 101 11.67 -6.39 -20.93
N GLU A 102 11.06 -6.33 -22.11
CA GLU A 102 9.60 -6.32 -22.26
C GLU A 102 8.98 -7.68 -21.93
N ALA A 103 9.65 -8.80 -22.25
CA ALA A 103 9.17 -10.12 -21.85
C ALA A 103 9.17 -10.28 -20.32
N LEU A 104 10.22 -9.79 -19.64
CA LEU A 104 10.27 -9.72 -18.18
C LEU A 104 9.17 -8.82 -17.63
N ALA A 105 9.06 -7.57 -18.12
CA ALA A 105 8.06 -6.61 -17.66
C ALA A 105 6.63 -7.12 -17.83
N LYS A 106 6.32 -7.76 -18.97
CA LYS A 106 4.99 -8.34 -19.22
C LYS A 106 4.62 -9.38 -18.17
N THR A 107 5.54 -10.28 -17.82
CA THR A 107 5.31 -11.34 -16.80
C THR A 107 4.76 -10.76 -15.50
N PHE A 108 5.31 -9.64 -15.04
CA PHE A 108 4.88 -9.01 -13.79
C PHE A 108 3.67 -8.10 -13.98
N ARG A 109 3.53 -7.39 -15.11
CA ARG A 109 2.32 -6.57 -15.37
C ARG A 109 1.04 -7.39 -15.47
N ASP A 110 1.15 -8.66 -15.88
CA ASP A 110 0.00 -9.57 -15.96
C ASP A 110 -0.57 -9.91 -14.56
N LEU A 111 0.20 -9.72 -13.48
CA LEU A 111 -0.26 -9.88 -12.09
C LEU A 111 -1.32 -8.86 -11.67
N LYS A 112 -1.48 -7.78 -12.44
CA LYS A 112 -2.37 -6.66 -12.13
C LYS A 112 -2.11 -6.06 -10.73
N ASP A 113 -0.84 -5.99 -10.36
CA ASP A 113 -0.38 -5.51 -9.07
C ASP A 113 0.79 -4.50 -9.25
N ALA A 114 0.61 -3.28 -8.76
CA ALA A 114 1.68 -2.27 -8.80
C ALA A 114 2.77 -2.49 -7.74
N HIS A 115 2.52 -3.36 -6.75
CA HIS A 115 3.49 -3.82 -5.77
C HIS A 115 4.39 -4.95 -6.28
N SER A 116 4.08 -5.55 -7.43
CA SER A 116 4.85 -6.65 -8.02
C SER A 116 5.18 -6.35 -9.48
N LEU A 117 6.29 -5.66 -9.74
CA LEU A 117 6.65 -5.16 -11.08
C LEU A 117 8.09 -5.46 -11.45
N TYR A 118 8.35 -5.65 -12.75
CA TYR A 118 9.68 -5.45 -13.31
C TYR A 118 9.69 -4.14 -14.09
N VAL A 119 10.51 -3.19 -13.62
CA VAL A 119 10.68 -1.87 -14.23
C VAL A 119 11.95 -1.90 -15.06
N LYS A 120 11.80 -1.63 -16.37
CA LYS A 120 12.87 -1.73 -17.36
C LYS A 120 13.93 -0.64 -17.15
N PRO A 121 15.12 -0.77 -17.77
CA PRO A 121 16.17 0.25 -17.71
C PRO A 121 15.65 1.66 -18.05
N SER A 122 16.22 2.70 -17.41
CA SER A 122 15.77 4.10 -17.56
C SER A 122 15.81 4.60 -19.01
N PHE A 123 16.68 4.02 -19.85
CA PHE A 123 16.69 4.22 -21.30
C PHE A 123 15.29 4.10 -21.92
N PHE A 124 14.53 3.07 -21.55
CA PHE A 124 13.18 2.87 -22.08
C PHE A 124 12.17 3.90 -21.54
N GLY A 125 12.47 4.54 -20.41
CA GLY A 125 11.69 5.66 -19.87
C GLY A 125 11.78 6.95 -20.69
N HIS A 126 12.77 7.06 -21.58
CA HIS A 126 12.81 8.15 -22.54
C HIS A 126 11.73 8.05 -23.61
N PHE A 127 11.11 6.89 -23.82
CA PHE A 127 10.09 6.67 -24.83
C PHE A 127 8.72 6.56 -24.16
N ARG A 128 7.74 7.26 -24.72
CA ARG A 128 6.38 7.24 -24.21
C ARG A 128 5.40 6.94 -25.34
N LEU A 129 4.57 5.93 -25.13
CA LEU A 129 3.42 5.65 -25.97
C LEU A 129 2.38 6.75 -25.77
N ALA A 130 1.89 7.30 -26.87
CA ALA A 130 0.99 8.43 -26.85
C ALA A 130 -0.20 8.24 -27.79
N PHE A 131 -1.38 8.61 -27.28
CA PHE A 131 -2.59 8.80 -28.07
C PHE A 131 -2.95 10.28 -28.08
N PRO A 132 -3.38 10.85 -29.22
CA PRO A 132 -3.47 12.31 -29.39
C PRO A 132 -4.70 12.98 -28.77
N LEU A 133 -5.62 12.21 -28.18
CA LEU A 133 -6.85 12.69 -27.57
C LEU A 133 -7.12 11.89 -26.30
N ALA A 134 -8.05 12.35 -25.48
CA ALA A 134 -8.57 11.56 -24.38
C ALA A 134 -10.09 11.36 -24.52
N PHE A 135 -10.67 10.65 -23.56
CA PHE A 135 -12.09 10.35 -23.55
C PHE A 135 -12.77 11.04 -22.38
N ASN A 136 -13.98 11.52 -22.63
CA ASN A 136 -14.92 11.90 -21.61
C ASN A 136 -16.13 10.95 -21.68
N VAL A 137 -16.52 10.38 -20.54
CA VAL A 137 -17.65 9.44 -20.44
C VAL A 137 -18.75 10.10 -19.65
N SER A 138 -19.91 10.29 -20.29
CA SER A 138 -21.08 10.87 -19.62
C SER A 138 -21.69 9.90 -18.60
N LYS A 139 -22.56 10.42 -17.71
CA LYS A 139 -23.35 9.60 -16.77
C LYS A 139 -24.21 8.52 -17.43
N THR A 140 -24.50 8.66 -18.73
CA THR A 140 -25.27 7.69 -19.52
C THR A 140 -24.39 6.63 -20.22
N GLY A 141 -23.07 6.74 -20.11
CA GLY A 141 -22.10 5.86 -20.78
C GLY A 141 -21.73 6.27 -22.21
N SER A 142 -22.31 7.35 -22.76
CA SER A 142 -21.85 7.92 -24.03
C SER A 142 -20.41 8.45 -23.90
N VAL A 143 -19.57 8.15 -24.89
CA VAL A 143 -18.14 8.47 -24.91
C VAL A 143 -17.88 9.53 -25.99
N THR A 144 -17.18 10.58 -25.62
CA THR A 144 -16.78 11.68 -26.52
C THR A 144 -15.28 11.88 -26.49
N PHE A 145 -14.70 12.45 -27.55
CA PHE A 145 -13.33 12.93 -27.50
C PHE A 145 -13.20 14.22 -26.69
N THR A 146 -12.11 14.34 -25.94
CA THR A 146 -11.68 15.59 -25.30
C THR A 146 -10.21 15.87 -25.62
N ASP A 147 -9.79 17.13 -25.48
CA ASP A 147 -8.37 17.49 -25.56
C ASP A 147 -7.59 16.83 -24.41
N LEU A 148 -6.28 16.71 -24.60
CA LEU A 148 -5.38 16.26 -23.55
C LEU A 148 -5.20 17.36 -22.50
N PRO A 149 -4.84 17.01 -21.25
CA PRO A 149 -4.50 18.00 -20.23
C PRO A 149 -3.40 18.95 -20.69
N THR A 150 -3.42 20.19 -20.20
CA THR A 150 -2.47 21.24 -20.58
C THR A 150 -1.00 20.79 -20.47
N SER A 151 -0.67 19.97 -19.46
CA SER A 151 0.69 19.46 -19.22
C SER A 151 1.23 18.54 -20.33
N VAL A 152 0.36 17.96 -21.16
CA VAL A 152 0.70 17.01 -22.23
C VAL A 152 0.11 17.40 -23.59
N ARG A 153 -0.44 18.61 -23.71
CA ARG A 153 -1.07 19.13 -24.94
C ARG A 153 -0.14 19.15 -26.17
N TYR A 154 1.17 19.26 -25.95
CA TYR A 154 2.18 19.17 -26.99
C TYR A 154 2.11 17.86 -27.81
N ILE A 155 1.55 16.78 -27.23
CA ILE A 155 1.31 15.51 -27.93
C ILE A 155 0.31 15.75 -29.07
N SER A 156 -0.85 16.37 -28.80
CA SER A 156 -1.89 16.68 -29.79
C SER A 156 -1.35 17.60 -30.90
N GLU A 157 -0.59 18.62 -30.50
CA GLU A 157 0.01 19.60 -31.42
C GLU A 157 1.02 18.93 -32.36
N SER A 158 1.94 18.13 -31.80
CA SER A 158 2.93 17.42 -32.59
C SER A 158 2.29 16.35 -33.47
N TYR A 159 1.25 15.68 -32.98
CA TYR A 159 0.52 14.68 -33.76
C TYR A 159 -0.15 15.30 -34.99
N THR A 160 -0.80 16.44 -34.83
CA THR A 160 -1.45 17.17 -35.92
C THR A 160 -0.44 17.52 -37.02
N GLN A 161 0.76 17.96 -36.64
CA GLN A 161 1.85 18.24 -37.58
C GLN A 161 2.38 16.98 -38.27
N MET A 162 2.61 15.91 -37.51
CA MET A 162 3.21 14.67 -38.01
C MET A 162 2.28 13.89 -38.94
N PHE A 163 0.99 13.82 -38.60
CA PHE A 163 0.01 12.98 -39.32
C PHE A 163 -0.93 13.77 -40.21
N SER A 164 -0.82 15.11 -40.25
CA SER A 164 -1.72 16.00 -41.03
C SER A 164 -3.20 15.77 -40.71
N VAL A 165 -3.53 15.51 -39.44
CA VAL A 165 -4.89 15.32 -38.94
C VAL A 165 -5.25 16.50 -38.05
N ASN A 166 -6.30 17.26 -38.38
CA ASN A 166 -6.79 18.32 -37.51
C ASN A 166 -7.63 17.75 -36.37
N LEU A 167 -7.03 17.58 -35.20
CA LEU A 167 -7.68 16.96 -34.03
C LEU A 167 -8.84 17.80 -33.48
N ALA A 168 -8.82 19.12 -33.69
CA ALA A 168 -9.86 20.02 -33.21
C ALA A 168 -11.23 19.70 -33.83
N ASP A 169 -11.27 19.09 -35.01
CA ASP A 169 -12.50 18.71 -35.73
C ASP A 169 -13.24 17.53 -35.08
N TYR A 170 -12.63 16.86 -34.08
CA TYR A 170 -13.17 15.68 -33.41
C TYR A 170 -13.47 15.91 -31.93
N ILE A 171 -12.96 16.98 -31.30
CA ILE A 171 -13.22 17.28 -29.90
C ILE A 171 -14.74 17.48 -29.68
N GLY A 172 -15.28 16.82 -28.66
CA GLY A 172 -16.71 16.80 -28.35
C GLY A 172 -17.55 15.87 -29.23
N ALA A 173 -16.97 15.24 -30.27
CA ALA A 173 -17.69 14.30 -31.10
C ALA A 173 -18.01 13.02 -30.32
N GLU A 174 -19.28 12.61 -30.37
CA GLU A 174 -19.74 11.35 -29.80
C GLU A 174 -19.25 10.16 -30.64
N ILE A 175 -18.68 9.18 -29.96
CA ILE A 175 -18.14 7.96 -30.55
C ILE A 175 -19.23 6.89 -30.46
N LEU A 176 -19.61 6.30 -31.60
CA LEU A 176 -20.55 5.19 -31.68
C LEU A 176 -19.85 3.84 -31.60
N THR A 177 -18.69 3.71 -32.24
CA THR A 177 -17.87 2.49 -32.16
C THR A 177 -16.38 2.79 -32.19
N ILE A 178 -15.60 1.93 -31.54
CA ILE A 178 -14.14 1.83 -31.69
C ILE A 178 -13.86 0.42 -32.24
N ASN A 179 -13.24 0.33 -33.42
CA ASN A 179 -12.99 -0.95 -34.10
C ASN A 179 -14.26 -1.84 -34.23
N ASN A 180 -15.40 -1.22 -34.53
CA ASN A 180 -16.74 -1.86 -34.62
C ASN A 180 -17.31 -2.39 -33.30
N GLU A 181 -16.75 -2.02 -32.16
CA GLU A 181 -17.24 -2.36 -30.83
C GLU A 181 -17.79 -1.13 -30.10
N LYS A 182 -18.73 -1.33 -29.15
CA LYS A 182 -19.23 -0.24 -28.30
C LYS A 182 -18.04 0.44 -27.58
N PRO A 183 -17.96 1.77 -27.52
CA PRO A 183 -16.74 2.46 -27.09
C PRO A 183 -16.31 2.08 -25.67
N LEU A 184 -17.23 2.13 -24.70
CA LEU A 184 -16.90 1.84 -23.31
C LEU A 184 -16.50 0.38 -23.10
N LEU A 185 -17.11 -0.55 -23.85
CA LEU A 185 -16.74 -1.97 -23.84
C LEU A 185 -15.33 -2.20 -24.42
N TYR A 186 -15.00 -1.53 -25.53
CA TYR A 186 -13.66 -1.58 -26.11
C TYR A 186 -12.61 -1.03 -25.13
N LEU A 187 -12.90 0.09 -24.47
CA LEU A 187 -12.02 0.68 -23.48
C LEU A 187 -11.81 -0.22 -22.26
N ALA A 188 -12.86 -0.91 -21.79
CA ALA A 188 -12.73 -1.88 -20.70
C ALA A 188 -11.80 -3.04 -21.09
N LYS A 189 -11.99 -3.63 -22.28
CA LYS A 189 -11.10 -4.68 -22.83
C LYS A 189 -9.66 -4.21 -22.97
N TRP A 190 -9.46 -2.98 -23.44
CA TRP A 190 -8.15 -2.37 -23.53
C TRP A 190 -7.50 -2.20 -22.15
N ALA A 191 -8.29 -1.79 -21.15
CA ALA A 191 -7.83 -1.65 -19.78
C ALA A 191 -7.36 -3.00 -19.21
N ASP A 192 -8.14 -4.06 -19.36
CA ASP A 192 -7.75 -5.39 -18.89
C ASP A 192 -6.48 -5.91 -19.56
N LYS A 193 -6.27 -5.56 -20.82
CA LYS A 193 -5.06 -5.95 -21.54
C LYS A 193 -3.82 -5.18 -21.08
N TYR A 194 -3.93 -3.87 -20.86
CA TYR A 194 -2.75 -3.01 -20.77
C TYR A 194 -2.55 -2.28 -19.43
N VAL A 195 -3.58 -2.15 -18.60
CA VAL A 195 -3.45 -1.57 -17.25
C VAL A 195 -2.96 -2.66 -16.31
N TYR A 196 -1.93 -2.37 -15.53
CA TYR A 196 -1.28 -3.33 -14.63
C TYR A 196 -1.61 -3.08 -13.15
N SER A 197 -2.31 -2.00 -12.82
CA SER A 197 -2.28 -1.42 -11.49
C SER A 197 -3.44 -1.85 -10.59
N THR A 198 -4.32 -2.76 -10.99
CA THR A 198 -5.50 -3.16 -10.20
C THR A 198 -6.13 -4.48 -10.64
N LYS A 199 -6.53 -5.31 -9.67
CA LYS A 199 -7.20 -6.62 -9.90
C LYS A 199 -8.68 -6.49 -10.22
N SER A 200 -9.33 -5.38 -9.87
CA SER A 200 -10.72 -5.12 -10.25
C SER A 200 -10.80 -4.51 -11.65
N SER A 201 -11.67 -5.04 -12.53
CA SER A 201 -11.93 -4.45 -13.85
C SER A 201 -12.41 -3.00 -13.80
N HIS A 202 -13.12 -2.63 -12.72
CA HIS A 202 -13.59 -1.26 -12.47
C HIS A 202 -12.42 -0.29 -12.32
N GLY A 203 -11.47 -0.61 -11.44
CA GLY A 203 -10.27 0.19 -11.23
C GLY A 203 -9.43 0.29 -12.51
N ARG A 204 -9.38 -0.77 -13.34
CA ARG A 204 -8.56 -0.78 -14.56
C ARG A 204 -9.12 0.21 -15.58
N LEU A 205 -10.43 0.20 -15.79
CA LEU A 205 -11.08 1.17 -16.68
C LEU A 205 -10.90 2.60 -16.17
N ASN A 206 -11.00 2.83 -14.86
CA ASN A 206 -10.81 4.15 -14.29
C ASN A 206 -9.35 4.65 -14.41
N SER A 207 -8.35 3.79 -14.17
CA SER A 207 -6.93 4.09 -14.41
C SER A 207 -6.67 4.42 -15.89
N LEU A 208 -7.34 3.69 -16.79
CA LEU A 208 -7.30 3.94 -18.23
C LEU A 208 -7.75 5.35 -18.59
N LEU A 209 -8.93 5.74 -18.12
CA LEU A 209 -9.55 7.03 -18.40
C LEU A 209 -8.80 8.20 -17.73
N SER A 210 -8.18 7.96 -16.57
CA SER A 210 -7.47 8.97 -15.79
C SER A 210 -6.13 9.42 -16.37
N GLY A 211 -5.56 8.65 -17.30
CA GLY A 211 -4.23 8.93 -17.82
C GLY A 211 -3.63 7.83 -18.70
N ASP A 212 -3.86 6.57 -18.32
CA ASP A 212 -3.10 5.49 -18.95
C ASP A 212 -3.45 5.36 -20.43
N PHE A 213 -4.61 5.76 -20.94
CA PHE A 213 -4.88 5.62 -22.38
C PHE A 213 -3.94 6.47 -23.25
N TYR A 214 -3.69 7.73 -22.88
CA TYR A 214 -3.10 8.71 -23.79
C TYR A 214 -1.60 8.94 -23.59
N ALA A 215 -1.01 8.59 -22.45
CA ALA A 215 0.43 8.73 -22.23
C ALA A 215 0.96 7.64 -21.29
N ARG A 216 1.86 6.78 -21.79
CA ARG A 216 2.46 5.68 -21.02
C ARG A 216 3.96 5.62 -21.21
N SER A 217 4.70 5.53 -20.11
CA SER A 217 6.14 5.27 -20.17
C SER A 217 6.45 3.84 -20.60
N LEU A 218 7.29 3.68 -21.63
CA LEU A 218 7.80 2.37 -22.02
C LEU A 218 8.79 1.78 -21.02
N LYS A 219 9.11 2.48 -19.91
CA LYS A 219 9.82 1.90 -18.76
C LYS A 219 8.99 0.82 -18.05
N VAL A 220 7.67 1.01 -18.02
CA VAL A 220 6.74 0.08 -17.37
C VAL A 220 5.91 -0.62 -18.42
N PHE A 221 5.24 0.12 -19.30
CA PHE A 221 4.30 -0.41 -20.28
C PHE A 221 4.99 -0.99 -21.52
N GLY A 222 4.27 -1.88 -22.21
CA GLY A 222 4.66 -2.39 -23.53
C GLY A 222 4.14 -1.52 -24.67
N LEU A 223 4.58 -1.85 -25.88
CA LEU A 223 3.93 -1.35 -27.10
C LEU A 223 2.56 -2.05 -27.26
N PRO A 224 1.56 -1.40 -27.87
CA PRO A 224 0.31 -2.06 -28.21
C PRO A 224 0.57 -3.19 -29.21
N GLU A 225 -0.31 -4.18 -29.25
CA GLU A 225 -0.25 -5.20 -30.29
C GLU A 225 -0.54 -4.58 -31.64
N LYS A 226 -0.10 -5.20 -32.74
CA LYS A 226 -0.24 -4.63 -34.08
C LYS A 226 -1.69 -4.29 -34.46
N GLY A 227 -2.66 -5.06 -33.97
CA GLY A 227 -4.10 -4.81 -34.18
C GLY A 227 -4.64 -3.61 -33.39
N ASP A 228 -3.90 -3.16 -32.38
CA ASP A 228 -4.26 -2.11 -31.44
C ASP A 228 -3.49 -0.80 -31.70
N GLU A 229 -2.54 -0.78 -32.64
CA GLU A 229 -1.81 0.43 -33.03
C GLU A 229 -2.69 1.47 -33.73
N ASN A 230 -3.70 1.03 -34.49
CA ASN A 230 -4.62 1.88 -35.25
C ASN A 230 -6.05 1.64 -34.77
N LEU A 231 -6.74 2.71 -34.41
CA LEU A 231 -8.11 2.69 -33.92
C LEU A 231 -9.03 3.38 -34.92
N VAL A 232 -10.05 2.66 -35.36
CA VAL A 232 -11.09 3.16 -36.26
C VAL A 232 -12.29 3.59 -35.42
N PHE A 233 -12.63 4.86 -35.48
CA PHE A 233 -13.77 5.43 -34.77
C PHE A 233 -14.89 5.71 -35.76
N THR A 234 -16.11 5.31 -35.41
CA THR A 234 -17.33 5.78 -36.09
C THR A 234 -18.00 6.79 -35.18
N LEU A 235 -18.27 7.99 -35.71
CA LEU A 235 -18.83 9.11 -34.96
C LEU A 235 -20.34 9.25 -35.21
N ALA A 236 -21.03 9.88 -34.27
CA ALA A 236 -22.48 10.08 -34.35
C ALA A 236 -22.92 10.95 -35.55
N ASP A 237 -22.04 11.79 -36.08
CA ASP A 237 -22.27 12.60 -37.28
C ASP A 237 -22.05 11.83 -38.61
N GLY A 238 -21.78 10.53 -38.54
CA GLY A 238 -21.57 9.65 -39.70
C GLY A 238 -20.15 9.66 -40.25
N ARG A 239 -19.23 10.47 -39.70
CA ARG A 239 -17.80 10.40 -40.05
C ARG A 239 -17.16 9.15 -39.47
N SER A 240 -16.13 8.66 -40.15
CA SER A 240 -15.18 7.70 -39.61
C SER A 240 -13.79 8.30 -39.61
N VAL A 241 -13.05 8.14 -38.52
CA VAL A 241 -11.68 8.63 -38.38
C VAL A 241 -10.77 7.50 -37.90
N ILE A 242 -9.56 7.43 -38.45
CA ILE A 242 -8.52 6.51 -38.00
C ILE A 242 -7.49 7.31 -37.24
N LEU A 243 -7.43 7.12 -35.93
CA LEU A 243 -6.35 7.65 -35.09
C LEU A 243 -5.44 6.49 -34.70
N ARG A 244 -4.16 6.77 -34.57
CA ARG A 244 -3.14 5.78 -34.25
C ARG A 244 -2.31 6.21 -33.06
N PHE A 245 -1.80 5.24 -32.33
CA PHE A 245 -0.78 5.48 -31.33
C PHE A 245 0.53 5.94 -31.96
N SER A 246 1.26 6.75 -31.22
CA SER A 246 2.56 7.30 -31.59
C SER A 246 3.54 7.15 -30.43
N ILE A 247 4.83 7.37 -30.68
CA ILE A 247 5.85 7.46 -29.65
C ILE A 247 6.41 8.87 -29.64
N TYR A 248 6.54 9.49 -28.48
CA TYR A 248 7.44 10.63 -28.31
C TYR A 248 8.61 10.25 -27.41
N SER A 249 9.69 11.01 -27.52
CA SER A 249 10.82 10.89 -26.61
C SER A 249 11.18 12.20 -25.95
N ASP A 250 11.51 12.18 -24.66
CA ASP A 250 12.05 13.35 -23.96
C ASP A 250 13.53 13.62 -24.30
N THR A 251 14.16 12.73 -25.09
CA THR A 251 15.56 12.82 -25.53
C THR A 251 15.63 12.81 -27.06
N ILE A 252 16.69 13.40 -27.61
CA ILE A 252 16.98 13.40 -29.05
C ILE A 252 17.85 12.18 -29.39
N PHE A 253 17.47 11.45 -30.44
CA PHE A 253 18.25 10.35 -31.01
C PHE A 253 18.48 10.59 -32.50
N ASN A 254 19.72 10.82 -32.94
CA ASN A 254 20.00 11.07 -34.35
C ASN A 254 20.43 9.82 -35.12
N SER A 255 20.78 8.74 -34.40
CA SER A 255 21.21 7.47 -34.97
C SER A 255 21.03 6.31 -34.00
N GLU A 256 21.17 5.07 -34.49
CA GLU A 256 21.20 3.87 -33.66
C GLU A 256 22.33 3.93 -32.63
N ASP A 257 23.50 4.45 -33.01
CA ASP A 257 24.63 4.65 -32.10
C ASP A 257 24.30 5.57 -30.92
N ASP A 258 23.46 6.61 -31.12
CA ASP A 258 22.99 7.47 -30.02
C ASP A 258 22.13 6.66 -29.05
N ALA A 259 21.22 5.83 -29.57
CA ALA A 259 20.36 4.98 -28.76
C ALA A 259 21.16 3.92 -28.00
N VAL A 260 22.10 3.24 -28.68
CA VAL A 260 23.02 2.29 -28.04
C VAL A 260 23.85 2.97 -26.95
N ARG A 261 24.45 4.14 -27.22
CA ARG A 261 25.20 4.89 -26.20
C ARG A 261 24.34 5.29 -25.01
N ALA A 262 23.09 5.68 -25.22
CA ALA A 262 22.17 6.02 -24.14
C ALA A 262 21.84 4.78 -23.30
N TYR A 263 21.55 3.66 -23.92
CA TYR A 263 21.30 2.38 -23.23
C TYR A 263 22.53 1.89 -22.45
N MET A 264 23.74 2.00 -23.02
CA MET A 264 24.99 1.61 -22.35
C MET A 264 25.30 2.46 -21.10
N ARG A 265 24.66 3.63 -20.91
CA ARG A 265 24.75 4.39 -19.65
C ARG A 265 23.87 3.82 -18.54
N CYS A 266 22.86 3.03 -18.89
CA CYS A 266 21.97 2.35 -17.95
C CYS A 266 22.57 1.03 -17.47
N ILE A 267 23.35 0.34 -18.30
CA ILE A 267 24.21 -0.76 -17.85
C ILE A 267 25.18 -0.12 -16.86
N SER A 268 25.04 -0.49 -15.59
CA SER A 268 25.87 -0.07 -14.47
C SER A 268 27.28 0.15 -15.00
N LEU A 269 27.72 1.41 -15.04
CA LEU A 269 29.14 1.68 -15.17
C LEU A 269 29.73 0.98 -13.95
N ASP A 270 30.30 -0.19 -14.20
CA ASP A 270 31.35 -0.78 -13.41
C ASP A 270 32.53 0.20 -13.48
N THR A 271 32.36 1.42 -12.97
CA THR A 271 33.42 2.07 -12.23
C THR A 271 33.65 1.21 -10.99
N SER A 272 34.20 0.02 -11.22
CA SER A 272 35.44 -0.31 -10.54
C SER A 272 36.24 1.00 -10.53
N TYR A 273 36.28 1.62 -9.36
CA TYR A 273 36.98 2.87 -9.12
C TYR A 273 38.45 2.57 -9.42
N THR A 274 38.85 2.73 -10.67
CA THR A 274 40.22 2.62 -11.13
C THR A 274 40.88 3.93 -10.73
N LEU A 275 41.20 4.04 -9.44
CA LEU A 275 42.27 4.92 -9.01
C LEU A 275 43.49 4.61 -9.87
N SER A 276 44.07 5.69 -10.39
CA SER A 276 45.16 5.73 -11.34
C SER A 276 46.17 4.60 -11.18
N LYS A 277 46.52 3.98 -12.32
CA LYS A 277 47.69 3.12 -12.48
C LYS A 277 48.92 3.74 -11.81
N ASP A 278 49.34 3.15 -10.70
CA ASP A 278 50.76 2.99 -10.42
C ASP A 278 51.15 1.59 -10.89
N ASP A 279 51.86 1.54 -12.02
CA ASP A 279 52.16 0.35 -12.81
C ASP A 279 53.20 -0.62 -12.17
N ASN A 280 53.25 -0.80 -10.84
CA ASN A 280 54.27 -1.69 -10.23
C ASN A 280 53.92 -2.42 -8.92
N ALA A 281 52.65 -2.53 -8.52
CA ALA A 281 52.25 -3.34 -7.37
C ALA A 281 51.40 -4.54 -7.79
N SER A 282 51.68 -5.71 -7.21
CA SER A 282 50.88 -6.93 -7.35
C SER A 282 49.40 -6.64 -7.12
N VAL A 283 48.55 -7.03 -8.08
CA VAL A 283 47.09 -6.79 -8.06
C VAL A 283 46.48 -7.45 -6.83
N PRO A 284 45.95 -6.69 -5.86
CA PRO A 284 45.19 -7.26 -4.75
C PRO A 284 43.86 -7.78 -5.28
N THR A 285 43.40 -8.90 -4.73
CA THR A 285 42.08 -9.46 -5.01
C THR A 285 40.97 -8.45 -4.67
N ALA A 286 39.79 -8.58 -5.28
CA ALA A 286 38.64 -7.72 -5.00
C ALA A 286 38.31 -7.66 -3.48
N PHE A 287 38.62 -8.73 -2.75
CA PHE A 287 38.47 -8.85 -1.30
C PHE A 287 39.50 -8.02 -0.50
N GLU A 288 40.76 -7.96 -0.96
CA GLU A 288 41.81 -7.15 -0.31
C GLU A 288 41.64 -5.64 -0.56
N LYS A 289 41.04 -5.25 -1.69
CA LYS A 289 40.70 -3.84 -1.97
C LYS A 289 39.55 -3.31 -1.10
N LEU A 290 38.62 -4.18 -0.69
CA LEU A 290 37.52 -3.83 0.22
C LEU A 290 37.99 -3.57 1.66
N GLN A 291 39.17 -4.03 2.04
CA GLN A 291 39.71 -3.90 3.40
C GLN A 291 40.66 -2.69 3.61
N SER A 292 40.89 -1.84 2.60
CA SER A 292 41.80 -0.70 2.78
C SER A 292 41.20 0.40 3.68
N GLU A 293 42.00 0.97 4.57
CA GLU A 293 41.59 2.00 5.54
C GLU A 293 40.94 3.23 4.87
N GLU A 294 41.32 3.53 3.62
CA GLU A 294 40.78 4.66 2.86
C GLU A 294 39.36 4.38 2.33
N THR A 295 39.09 3.15 1.89
CA THR A 295 37.74 2.69 1.50
C THR A 295 36.85 2.57 2.73
N ALA A 296 37.39 2.05 3.83
CA ALA A 296 36.71 2.00 5.13
C ALA A 296 36.39 3.40 5.68
N GLY A 297 37.25 4.41 5.47
CA GLY A 297 37.01 5.80 5.89
C GLY A 297 35.90 6.49 5.08
N TYR A 298 35.89 6.32 3.76
CA TYR A 298 34.81 6.83 2.90
C TYR A 298 33.48 6.12 3.18
N LEU A 299 33.50 4.79 3.32
CA LEU A 299 32.31 4.02 3.65
C LEU A 299 31.84 4.23 5.09
N ALA A 300 32.71 4.52 6.05
CA ALA A 300 32.32 4.99 7.38
C ALA A 300 31.63 6.35 7.31
N SER A 301 32.05 7.23 6.38
CA SER A 301 31.36 8.51 6.15
C SER A 301 30.00 8.34 5.48
N VAL A 302 29.85 7.33 4.60
CA VAL A 302 28.59 6.92 3.96
C VAL A 302 27.69 6.21 4.98
N ARG A 303 28.23 5.31 5.81
CA ARG A 303 27.56 4.66 6.94
C ARG A 303 27.09 5.68 7.94
N ASP A 304 27.92 6.65 8.30
CA ASP A 304 27.49 7.73 9.19
C ASP A 304 26.47 8.64 8.50
N ALA A 305 26.52 8.83 7.18
CA ALA A 305 25.48 9.56 6.44
C ALA A 305 24.15 8.78 6.36
N ILE A 306 24.21 7.45 6.23
CA ILE A 306 23.07 6.53 6.20
C ILE A 306 22.49 6.36 7.61
N LEU A 307 23.31 6.13 8.63
CA LEU A 307 22.91 6.10 10.04
C LEU A 307 22.37 7.46 10.50
N ARG A 308 22.86 8.58 9.95
CA ARG A 308 22.25 9.91 10.14
C ARG A 308 20.97 10.11 9.31
N ALA A 309 20.76 9.34 8.24
CA ALA A 309 19.56 9.37 7.42
C ALA A 309 18.47 8.40 7.92
N THR A 310 18.85 7.32 8.60
CA THR A 310 17.96 6.31 9.18
C THR A 310 17.69 6.53 10.67
N ARG A 311 18.48 7.36 11.37
CA ARG A 311 18.21 7.81 12.75
C ARG A 311 17.88 9.31 12.77
N GLY A 312 16.60 9.65 12.68
CA GLY A 312 16.03 10.88 13.26
C GLY A 312 16.73 12.21 12.95
N LYS A 313 16.85 12.57 11.66
CA LYS A 313 16.89 13.99 11.29
C LYS A 313 15.98 14.22 10.10
N GLY A 314 14.94 15.02 10.34
CA GLY A 314 14.12 15.64 9.30
C GLY A 314 14.94 16.03 8.07
N LEU A 315 14.43 15.58 6.93
CA LEU A 315 15.04 15.62 5.61
C LEU A 315 15.65 16.98 5.27
N SER A 316 16.98 17.02 5.12
CA SER A 316 17.61 17.85 4.09
C SER A 316 18.43 16.92 3.20
N HIS A 317 17.94 16.72 1.97
CA HIS A 317 18.45 15.75 1.01
C HIS A 317 19.97 15.87 0.79
N PRO A 318 20.75 14.78 0.95
CA PRO A 318 22.10 14.74 0.41
C PRO A 318 22.00 14.61 -1.12
N SER A 319 22.35 15.71 -1.81
CA SER A 319 22.43 15.87 -3.26
C SER A 319 23.37 14.90 -4.01
N ASN A 320 23.92 13.88 -3.33
CA ASN A 320 24.93 12.97 -3.88
C ASN A 320 24.42 11.57 -4.24
N TYR A 321 23.17 11.20 -3.97
CA TYR A 321 22.63 9.92 -4.42
C TYR A 321 21.93 10.06 -5.76
N LYS A 322 22.67 10.23 -6.86
CA LYS A 322 22.08 10.39 -8.20
C LYS A 322 21.14 9.25 -8.61
N ALA A 323 21.27 8.03 -8.08
CA ALA A 323 20.40 6.91 -8.39
C ALA A 323 19.12 6.90 -7.54
N TYR A 324 19.23 7.08 -6.21
CA TYR A 324 18.08 7.17 -5.30
C TYR A 324 17.31 8.48 -5.45
N ALA A 325 18.00 9.61 -5.67
CA ALA A 325 17.38 10.88 -6.00
C ALA A 325 16.77 10.88 -7.41
N ARG A 326 17.34 10.16 -8.39
CA ARG A 326 16.63 9.88 -9.66
C ARG A 326 15.44 8.97 -9.45
N PHE A 327 15.54 7.95 -8.61
CA PHE A 327 14.41 7.07 -8.28
C PHE A 327 13.29 7.85 -7.61
N MET A 328 13.60 8.68 -6.60
CA MET A 328 12.63 9.55 -5.96
C MET A 328 12.14 10.61 -6.93
N ASP A 329 12.97 11.25 -7.76
CA ASP A 329 12.54 12.16 -8.83
C ASP A 329 11.68 11.44 -9.89
N GLU A 330 11.89 10.14 -10.12
CA GLU A 330 11.21 9.33 -11.12
C GLU A 330 9.91 8.70 -10.62
N GLU A 331 9.84 8.27 -9.36
CA GLU A 331 8.59 8.00 -8.65
C GLU A 331 7.85 9.31 -8.41
N LEU A 332 8.54 10.44 -8.13
CA LEU A 332 8.03 11.82 -8.23
C LEU A 332 7.71 12.24 -9.66
N SER A 333 8.10 11.49 -10.70
CA SER A 333 7.77 11.71 -12.12
C SER A 333 6.62 10.83 -12.62
N ARG A 334 6.49 9.59 -12.08
CA ARG A 334 5.35 8.68 -12.25
C ARG A 334 4.18 9.22 -11.46
N SER A 335 4.43 9.44 -10.17
CA SER A 335 3.62 10.37 -9.42
C SER A 335 3.67 11.68 -10.18
N GLY A 336 4.75 12.24 -10.74
CA GLY A 336 4.77 13.49 -11.53
C GLY A 336 3.81 13.66 -12.71
N ILE A 337 3.15 12.64 -13.24
CA ILE A 337 1.95 12.82 -14.07
C ILE A 337 0.71 13.00 -13.18
N GLN A 338 0.63 12.35 -12.02
CA GLN A 338 -0.17 12.70 -10.83
C GLN A 338 0.35 13.92 -9.98
N TYR A 339 1.62 14.33 -10.02
CA TYR A 339 2.32 15.32 -9.18
C TYR A 339 2.55 16.60 -9.97
N SER A 340 2.52 16.56 -11.30
CA SER A 340 2.19 17.73 -12.12
C SER A 340 0.69 18.06 -12.05
N LYS A 341 -0.18 17.10 -11.66
CA LYS A 341 -1.52 17.46 -11.13
C LYS A 341 -1.40 18.15 -9.77
N TYR A 342 -0.45 17.79 -8.91
CA TYR A 342 -0.23 18.45 -7.60
C TYR A 342 0.58 19.77 -7.67
N SER A 343 1.48 19.97 -8.64
CA SER A 343 2.47 21.06 -8.61
C SER A 343 2.03 22.35 -9.29
N HIS A 344 0.98 22.33 -10.12
CA HIS A 344 0.45 23.56 -10.72
C HIS A 344 -0.26 24.48 -9.72
N SER A 345 -0.55 24.02 -8.49
CA SER A 345 -1.05 24.86 -7.40
C SER A 345 -0.01 25.20 -6.33
N SER A 346 1.27 24.86 -6.47
CA SER A 346 2.32 25.42 -5.60
C SER A 346 2.43 26.96 -5.70
N SER A 347 1.81 27.56 -6.73
CA SER A 347 1.58 29.01 -6.86
C SER A 347 0.25 29.50 -6.28
N MET A 348 -0.72 28.61 -6.03
CA MET A 348 -1.88 28.89 -5.19
C MET A 348 -1.45 28.70 -3.73
N ARG A 349 -0.84 29.74 -3.15
CA ARG A 349 -0.68 29.82 -1.69
C ARG A 349 -2.05 29.56 -1.06
N PHE A 350 -2.15 28.48 -0.29
CA PHE A 350 -3.29 28.18 0.58
C PHE A 350 -3.43 29.33 1.60
N ASN A 351 -4.09 30.41 1.20
CA ASN A 351 -4.49 31.46 2.12
C ASN A 351 -5.80 31.01 2.77
N ASP A 352 -5.79 30.96 4.10
CA ASP A 352 -7.00 30.76 4.91
C ASP A 352 -8.08 31.77 4.48
N ASN A 353 -9.32 31.30 4.29
CA ASN A 353 -10.54 32.04 3.89
C ASN A 353 -10.84 32.21 2.40
N ASN A 354 -10.23 31.45 1.49
CA ASN A 354 -10.70 31.43 0.10
C ASN A 354 -11.93 30.52 -0.04
N SER A 355 -13.04 31.11 -0.52
CA SER A 355 -14.19 30.37 -1.02
C SER A 355 -14.06 30.23 -2.54
N TRP A 356 -14.40 29.04 -3.04
CA TRP A 356 -14.38 28.71 -4.46
C TRP A 356 -15.79 28.34 -4.90
N SER A 357 -16.30 29.04 -5.91
CA SER A 357 -17.54 28.65 -6.57
C SER A 357 -17.18 27.90 -7.85
N VAL A 358 -17.50 26.61 -7.88
CA VAL A 358 -17.41 25.78 -9.09
C VAL A 358 -18.84 25.31 -9.33
N SER A 359 -19.35 25.52 -10.54
CA SER A 359 -20.75 25.25 -10.89
C SER A 359 -21.77 25.98 -9.99
N GLU A 360 -22.79 25.28 -9.49
CA GLU A 360 -23.78 25.80 -8.52
C GLU A 360 -23.40 25.50 -7.05
N SER A 361 -22.18 25.01 -6.83
CA SER A 361 -21.65 24.59 -5.53
C SER A 361 -20.58 25.57 -5.03
N GLU A 362 -20.45 25.66 -3.71
CA GLU A 362 -19.41 26.44 -3.04
C GLU A 362 -18.56 25.55 -2.13
N TYR A 363 -17.25 25.75 -2.21
CA TYR A 363 -16.23 25.06 -1.44
C TYR A 363 -15.46 26.07 -0.60
N GLU A 364 -15.65 26.03 0.72
CA GLU A 364 -14.86 26.82 1.66
C GLU A 364 -13.68 25.96 2.14
N TYR A 365 -12.46 26.36 1.77
CA TYR A 365 -11.24 25.70 2.26
C TYR A 365 -11.06 25.98 3.76
N ILE A 366 -10.82 24.92 4.54
CA ILE A 366 -10.65 25.00 5.99
C ILE A 366 -9.20 24.78 6.40
N LYS A 367 -8.60 23.66 5.99
CA LYS A 367 -7.27 23.22 6.40
C LYS A 367 -6.77 22.13 5.46
N GLY A 368 -5.46 22.03 5.27
CA GLY A 368 -4.84 20.99 4.45
C GLY A 368 -3.36 21.25 4.21
N ASP A 369 -2.78 20.38 3.41
CA ASP A 369 -1.42 20.47 2.85
C ASP A 369 -1.37 19.69 1.52
N ASP A 370 -0.17 19.35 1.05
CA ASP A 370 0.01 18.62 -0.21
C ASP A 370 -0.61 17.20 -0.18
N MET A 371 -0.86 16.63 1.01
CA MET A 371 -1.39 15.27 1.15
C MET A 371 -2.91 15.22 1.28
N PHE A 372 -3.54 16.26 1.83
CA PHE A 372 -4.99 16.30 2.01
C PHE A 372 -5.54 17.72 2.05
N SER A 373 -6.84 17.85 1.83
CA SER A 373 -7.55 19.12 2.05
C SER A 373 -8.95 18.88 2.61
N LEU A 374 -9.33 19.72 3.55
CA LEU A 374 -10.65 19.77 4.16
C LEU A 374 -11.43 20.96 3.64
N TYR A 375 -12.61 20.69 3.10
CA TYR A 375 -13.54 21.69 2.59
C TYR A 375 -14.89 21.59 3.30
N LYS A 376 -15.55 22.73 3.52
CA LYS A 376 -17.00 22.75 3.74
C LYS A 376 -17.69 22.86 2.37
N TYR A 377 -18.61 21.94 2.11
CA TYR A 377 -19.34 21.84 0.86
C TYR A 377 -20.75 22.42 1.02
N THR A 378 -21.10 23.35 0.14
CA THR A 378 -22.42 23.99 0.11
C THR A 378 -23.01 23.86 -1.29
N SER A 379 -24.25 23.38 -1.39
CA SER A 379 -25.02 23.31 -2.63
C SER A 379 -26.46 23.74 -2.36
N LYS A 380 -27.28 23.89 -3.41
CA LYS A 380 -28.73 24.11 -3.24
C LYS A 380 -29.37 23.03 -2.36
N GLY A 381 -28.94 21.78 -2.52
CA GLY A 381 -29.39 20.65 -1.72
C GLY A 381 -29.06 20.82 -0.25
N THR A 382 -27.79 21.07 0.08
CA THR A 382 -27.37 21.22 1.49
C THR A 382 -28.01 22.44 2.17
N ILE A 383 -28.15 23.57 1.46
CA ILE A 383 -28.84 24.77 1.97
C ILE A 383 -30.30 24.46 2.29
N SER A 384 -31.01 23.80 1.37
CA SER A 384 -32.43 23.50 1.53
C SER A 384 -32.71 22.59 2.74
N ASN A 385 -31.80 21.66 3.03
CA ASN A 385 -31.89 20.75 4.17
C ASN A 385 -31.22 21.28 5.44
N GLN A 386 -30.54 22.44 5.38
CA GLN A 386 -29.74 23.01 6.48
C GLN A 386 -28.61 22.07 6.94
N ASP A 387 -28.03 21.34 6.00
CA ASP A 387 -26.97 20.36 6.27
C ASP A 387 -25.58 20.99 6.30
N ASN A 388 -24.73 20.50 7.21
CA ASN A 388 -23.32 20.88 7.28
C ASN A 388 -22.46 19.75 6.72
N VAL A 389 -22.13 19.82 5.43
CA VAL A 389 -21.40 18.77 4.72
C VAL A 389 -19.94 19.14 4.59
N TYR A 390 -19.04 18.18 4.86
CA TYR A 390 -17.61 18.36 4.74
C TYR A 390 -16.99 17.31 3.81
N ILE A 391 -15.94 17.71 3.10
CA ILE A 391 -15.17 16.85 2.21
C ILE A 391 -13.74 16.84 2.70
N LEU A 392 -13.27 15.67 3.13
CA LEU A 392 -11.86 15.39 3.40
C LEU A 392 -11.29 14.68 2.16
N ALA A 393 -10.63 15.44 1.29
CA ALA A 393 -9.94 14.89 0.13
C ALA A 393 -8.53 14.45 0.53
N VAL A 394 -8.24 13.16 0.42
CA VAL A 394 -6.93 12.59 0.76
C VAL A 394 -6.21 12.18 -0.52
N TYR A 395 -5.25 12.99 -0.93
CA TYR A 395 -4.53 12.84 -2.19
C TYR A 395 -3.45 11.76 -2.11
N SER A 396 -2.77 11.66 -0.96
CA SER A 396 -1.67 10.73 -0.72
C SER A 396 -1.45 10.49 0.77
N PHE A 397 -0.85 9.35 1.13
CA PHE A 397 -0.36 9.05 2.48
C PHE A 397 1.17 9.12 2.55
N SER A 398 1.83 9.75 1.58
CA SER A 398 3.30 9.85 1.48
C SER A 398 3.78 11.30 1.71
N PRO A 399 3.66 11.83 2.95
CA PRO A 399 4.07 13.19 3.24
C PRO A 399 5.58 13.35 3.13
N VAL A 400 6.02 14.51 2.63
CA VAL A 400 7.43 14.91 2.70
C VAL A 400 7.83 15.21 4.16
N ASP A 401 6.93 15.83 4.93
CA ASP A 401 7.08 16.06 6.37
C ASP A 401 5.92 15.43 7.13
N MET A 402 6.19 14.26 7.73
CA MET A 402 5.18 13.51 8.47
C MET A 402 4.68 14.26 9.71
N SER A 403 5.58 14.94 10.44
CA SER A 403 5.21 15.65 11.67
C SER A 403 4.26 16.81 11.39
N THR A 404 4.55 17.60 10.35
CA THR A 404 3.68 18.68 9.90
C THR A 404 2.33 18.14 9.44
N THR A 405 2.31 17.07 8.65
CA THR A 405 1.08 16.47 8.12
C THR A 405 0.20 15.91 9.24
N ILE A 406 0.77 15.19 10.22
CA ILE A 406 0.06 14.68 11.40
C ILE A 406 -0.62 15.84 12.15
N ASN A 407 0.13 16.92 12.41
CA ASN A 407 -0.42 18.10 13.09
C ASN A 407 -1.54 18.78 12.30
N ASN A 408 -1.38 18.89 10.98
CA ASN A 408 -2.42 19.46 10.11
C ASN A 408 -3.70 18.61 10.11
N ILE A 409 -3.59 17.29 10.09
CA ILE A 409 -4.74 16.38 10.20
C ILE A 409 -5.44 16.60 11.55
N VAL A 410 -4.69 16.67 12.66
CA VAL A 410 -5.29 16.94 13.98
C VAL A 410 -5.99 18.29 14.01
N ASP A 411 -5.37 19.36 13.49
CA ASP A 411 -5.98 20.68 13.38
C ASP A 411 -7.33 20.61 12.63
N ALA A 412 -7.35 19.95 11.47
CA ALA A 412 -8.53 19.81 10.64
C ALA A 412 -9.66 19.06 11.38
N LEU A 413 -9.31 17.98 12.08
CA LEU A 413 -10.27 17.17 12.82
C LEU A 413 -10.75 17.85 14.12
N GLU A 414 -9.92 18.67 14.77
CA GLU A 414 -10.32 19.54 15.89
C GLU A 414 -11.36 20.57 15.42
N ILE A 415 -11.13 21.21 14.27
CA ILE A 415 -12.09 22.14 13.67
C ILE A 415 -13.42 21.44 13.36
N LEU A 416 -13.38 20.22 12.80
CA LEU A 416 -14.59 19.44 12.55
C LEU A 416 -15.34 19.11 13.83
N ARG A 417 -14.64 18.72 14.90
CA ARG A 417 -15.25 18.38 16.20
C ARG A 417 -15.95 19.56 16.87
N GLU A 418 -15.50 20.78 16.61
CA GLU A 418 -16.11 22.02 17.12
C GLU A 418 -17.35 22.47 16.32
N ARG A 419 -17.63 21.81 15.19
CA ARG A 419 -18.72 22.18 14.28
C ARG A 419 -19.79 21.08 14.21
N PRO A 420 -21.06 21.43 13.94
CA PRO A 420 -22.05 20.42 13.57
C PRO A 420 -21.66 19.85 12.20
N ILE A 421 -21.61 18.52 12.09
CA ILE A 421 -21.31 17.80 10.84
C ILE A 421 -22.56 17.02 10.47
N SER A 422 -23.32 17.34 9.43
CA SER A 422 -24.37 16.42 8.97
C SER A 422 -23.71 15.18 8.37
N GLN A 423 -22.79 15.39 7.43
CA GLN A 423 -22.14 14.34 6.65
C GLN A 423 -20.67 14.66 6.38
N LEU A 424 -19.84 13.62 6.31
CA LEU A 424 -18.42 13.68 5.97
C LEU A 424 -18.11 12.76 4.78
N MET A 425 -17.61 13.31 3.69
CA MET A 425 -17.10 12.57 2.54
C MET A 425 -15.59 12.45 2.67
N VAL A 426 -15.06 11.22 2.68
CA VAL A 426 -13.62 10.94 2.62
C VAL A 426 -13.29 10.50 1.20
N VAL A 427 -12.70 11.40 0.42
CA VAL A 427 -12.46 11.21 -1.01
C VAL A 427 -11.04 10.66 -1.21
N LEU A 428 -10.94 9.49 -1.86
CA LEU A 428 -9.72 8.68 -2.02
C LEU A 428 -9.34 8.42 -3.49
N ASN A 429 -10.02 9.08 -4.43
CA ASN A 429 -9.78 8.85 -5.86
C ASN A 429 -8.32 9.14 -6.24
N GLY A 430 -7.74 8.32 -7.12
CA GLY A 430 -6.35 8.42 -7.57
C GLY A 430 -5.25 8.26 -6.50
N ASN A 431 -5.58 7.99 -5.24
CA ASN A 431 -4.60 7.94 -4.15
C ASN A 431 -3.79 6.63 -4.18
N GLY A 432 -2.49 6.74 -4.49
CA GLY A 432 -1.59 5.59 -4.61
C GLY A 432 -1.13 4.95 -3.29
N GLY A 433 -1.44 5.57 -2.15
CA GLY A 433 -1.04 5.14 -0.81
C GLY A 433 0.14 5.94 -0.24
N GLY A 434 1.04 5.28 0.50
CA GLY A 434 2.18 5.92 1.15
C GLY A 434 2.64 5.19 2.41
N ILE A 435 2.67 5.89 3.53
CA ILE A 435 3.14 5.36 4.81
C ILE A 435 1.95 4.77 5.57
N VAL A 436 1.96 3.45 5.76
CA VAL A 436 0.87 2.67 6.37
C VAL A 436 0.36 3.29 7.68
N THR A 437 1.26 3.75 8.53
CA THR A 437 0.95 4.38 9.82
C THR A 437 0.04 5.61 9.67
N MET A 438 0.21 6.42 8.61
CA MET A 438 -0.69 7.57 8.38
C MET A 438 -2.13 7.13 8.09
N GLY A 439 -2.32 6.01 7.39
CA GLY A 439 -3.63 5.41 7.17
C GLY A 439 -4.28 4.95 8.48
N HIS A 440 -3.52 4.25 9.33
CA HIS A 440 -3.99 3.80 10.64
C HIS A 440 -4.35 4.96 11.57
N LEU A 441 -3.48 5.99 11.63
CA LEU A 441 -3.72 7.20 12.41
C LEU A 441 -5.00 7.90 11.94
N LEU A 442 -5.17 8.16 10.64
CA LEU A 442 -6.39 8.79 10.14
C LEU A 442 -7.64 7.95 10.47
N GLY A 443 -7.59 6.63 10.29
CA GLY A 443 -8.68 5.73 10.67
C GLY A 443 -9.04 5.83 12.14
N ARG A 444 -8.04 5.86 13.03
CA ARG A 444 -8.21 6.08 14.47
C ARG A 444 -8.88 7.41 14.78
N ALA A 445 -8.44 8.49 14.14
CA ALA A 445 -8.97 9.82 14.42
C ALA A 445 -10.40 10.00 13.88
N LEU A 446 -10.79 9.28 12.83
CA LEU A 446 -12.19 9.23 12.42
C LEU A 446 -13.02 8.37 13.39
N PHE A 447 -12.52 7.20 13.78
CA PHE A 447 -13.27 6.17 14.52
C PHE A 447 -12.45 5.54 15.67
N PRO A 448 -12.28 6.27 16.79
CA PRO A 448 -11.39 5.86 17.88
C PRO A 448 -11.93 4.63 18.65
N SER A 449 -13.24 4.43 18.65
CA SER A 449 -13.92 3.32 19.34
C SER A 449 -13.56 1.94 18.79
N ASN A 450 -12.97 1.88 17.58
CA ASN A 450 -12.57 0.64 16.90
C ASN A 450 -11.07 0.42 16.86
N TYR A 451 -10.28 1.32 17.43
CA TYR A 451 -8.85 1.18 17.42
C TYR A 451 -8.39 0.16 18.49
N PRO A 452 -7.38 -0.69 18.20
CA PRO A 452 -6.62 -0.75 16.95
C PRO A 452 -7.33 -1.49 15.80
N ILE A 453 -7.26 -0.89 14.60
CA ILE A 453 -7.54 -1.56 13.33
C ILE A 453 -6.23 -1.89 12.60
N TYR A 454 -5.28 -2.47 13.35
CA TYR A 454 -3.99 -2.87 12.80
C TYR A 454 -4.18 -3.98 11.78
N GLY A 455 -3.48 -3.85 10.66
CA GLY A 455 -3.33 -4.98 9.75
C GLY A 455 -2.53 -6.09 10.42
N ALA A 456 -2.89 -7.33 10.15
CA ALA A 456 -2.01 -8.45 10.39
C ALA A 456 -1.17 -8.68 9.12
N TYR A 457 0.15 -8.63 9.25
CA TYR A 457 1.11 -8.77 8.17
C TYR A 457 1.97 -10.00 8.40
N ASN A 458 2.44 -10.64 7.34
CA ASN A 458 3.57 -11.57 7.43
C ASN A 458 4.45 -11.46 6.19
N ILE A 459 5.63 -12.08 6.26
CA ILE A 459 6.60 -12.15 5.15
C ILE A 459 6.86 -13.58 4.76
N ARG A 460 7.23 -13.82 3.51
CA ARG A 460 7.54 -15.15 3.00
C ARG A 460 8.95 -15.58 3.38
N ALA A 461 9.07 -16.76 3.99
CA ALA A 461 10.35 -17.31 4.37
C ALA A 461 11.09 -17.89 3.16
N ASN A 462 12.34 -17.49 2.97
CA ASN A 462 13.20 -17.93 1.88
C ASN A 462 14.68 -17.71 2.23
N ARG A 463 15.61 -18.27 1.44
CA ARG A 463 17.06 -18.22 1.74
C ARG A 463 17.63 -16.81 1.85
N ILE A 464 17.12 -15.84 1.07
CA ILE A 464 17.56 -14.44 1.16
C ILE A 464 17.06 -13.85 2.46
N MET A 465 15.76 -14.01 2.77
CA MET A 465 15.18 -13.47 3.98
C MET A 465 15.76 -14.11 5.25
N ASP A 466 16.06 -15.41 5.23
CA ASP A 466 16.76 -16.11 6.32
C ASP A 466 18.11 -15.44 6.60
N ALA A 467 18.89 -15.12 5.55
CA ALA A 467 20.17 -14.46 5.70
C ALA A 467 20.04 -13.02 6.19
N LEU A 468 19.09 -12.25 5.63
CA LEU A 468 18.84 -10.86 6.02
C LEU A 468 18.36 -10.73 7.48
N VAL A 469 17.49 -11.64 7.94
CA VAL A 469 16.99 -11.68 9.32
C VAL A 469 18.06 -12.15 10.29
N LYS A 470 18.79 -13.23 9.96
CA LYS A 470 19.90 -13.71 10.80
C LYS A 470 20.97 -12.63 10.98
N ALA A 471 21.28 -11.90 9.90
CA ALA A 471 22.26 -10.83 9.91
C ALA A 471 21.71 -9.51 10.50
N LYS A 472 20.44 -9.46 10.92
CA LYS A 472 19.79 -8.26 11.47
C LYS A 472 19.96 -7.04 10.56
N SER A 473 19.85 -7.28 9.25
CA SER A 473 19.97 -6.21 8.25
C SER A 473 18.92 -5.13 8.48
N TRP A 474 19.15 -3.94 7.92
CA TRP A 474 18.22 -2.82 8.09
C TRP A 474 16.80 -3.12 7.60
N PHE A 475 16.63 -4.05 6.64
CA PHE A 475 15.33 -4.60 6.21
C PHE A 475 14.50 -5.20 7.35
N THR A 476 15.14 -5.53 8.47
CA THR A 476 14.51 -6.20 9.61
C THR A 476 14.31 -5.30 10.81
N LEU A 477 14.76 -4.03 10.73
CA LEU A 477 14.70 -3.07 11.84
C LEU A 477 13.33 -2.42 12.06
N MET A 478 12.28 -2.86 11.36
CA MET A 478 10.92 -2.36 11.61
C MET A 478 10.41 -2.82 12.97
N HIS A 479 9.77 -1.90 13.70
CA HIS A 479 9.06 -2.20 14.93
C HIS A 479 7.81 -3.04 14.62
N ARG A 480 7.76 -4.23 15.23
CA ARG A 480 6.72 -5.23 15.08
C ARG A 480 6.07 -5.49 16.41
N THR A 481 4.76 -5.54 16.42
CA THR A 481 3.95 -5.91 17.59
C THR A 481 3.05 -7.07 17.24
N ASP A 482 2.72 -7.87 18.23
CA ASP A 482 1.74 -8.93 18.07
C ASP A 482 0.39 -8.24 17.80
N PRO A 483 -0.27 -8.52 16.66
CA PRO A 483 -1.41 -7.72 16.23
C PRO A 483 -2.63 -7.88 17.16
N TRP A 484 -2.60 -8.86 18.07
CA TRP A 484 -3.68 -9.14 19.01
C TRP A 484 -3.45 -8.56 20.39
N SER A 485 -2.28 -8.84 20.98
CA SER A 485 -1.93 -8.40 22.33
C SER A 485 -1.26 -7.03 22.36
N GLY A 486 -0.80 -6.53 21.20
CA GLY A 486 0.08 -5.37 21.11
C GLY A 486 1.46 -5.62 21.74
N ALA A 487 1.77 -6.86 22.12
CA ALA A 487 3.05 -7.19 22.73
C ALA A 487 4.18 -6.95 21.74
N ASN A 488 5.22 -6.25 22.16
CA ASN A 488 6.35 -5.98 21.30
C ASN A 488 7.05 -7.29 20.89
N MET A 489 7.21 -7.50 19.58
CA MET A 489 7.87 -8.66 18.99
C MET A 489 9.33 -8.37 18.61
N THR A 490 9.72 -7.09 18.52
CA THR A 490 11.05 -6.63 18.14
C THR A 490 11.45 -5.41 18.97
N ILE A 491 12.39 -5.56 19.91
CA ILE A 491 12.97 -4.41 20.62
C ILE A 491 14.33 -4.09 19.99
N GLY A 492 14.36 -3.02 19.20
CA GLY A 492 15.60 -2.38 18.77
C GLY A 492 16.44 -1.96 19.98
N ASP A 493 17.73 -2.28 19.92
CA ASP A 493 18.83 -1.76 20.75
C ASP A 493 19.11 -2.32 22.17
N SER A 494 18.46 -3.40 22.67
CA SER A 494 18.99 -4.06 23.88
C SER A 494 18.74 -5.57 23.97
N ALA A 495 19.81 -6.33 24.28
CA ALA A 495 19.99 -7.69 24.83
C ALA A 495 19.02 -8.88 24.51
N THR A 496 17.82 -8.66 23.97
CA THR A 496 16.80 -9.67 23.65
C THR A 496 16.20 -9.44 22.26
N ASP A 497 16.97 -8.87 21.34
CA ASP A 497 16.61 -8.76 19.92
C ASP A 497 16.53 -10.15 19.30
N THR A 498 15.33 -10.73 19.38
CA THR A 498 15.05 -12.10 18.95
C THR A 498 14.57 -12.10 17.51
N THR A 499 15.13 -13.00 16.71
CA THR A 499 14.61 -13.35 15.39
C THR A 499 13.47 -14.38 15.50
N ASP A 500 12.91 -14.58 16.71
CA ASP A 500 11.89 -15.61 17.02
C ASP A 500 10.62 -15.38 16.19
N TRP A 501 10.26 -14.12 15.94
CA TRP A 501 9.11 -13.77 15.11
C TRP A 501 9.18 -14.33 13.69
N TYR A 502 10.40 -14.52 13.19
CA TYR A 502 10.63 -15.04 11.86
C TYR A 502 10.95 -16.55 11.86
N PHE A 503 11.75 -17.06 12.80
CA PHE A 503 12.22 -18.45 12.75
C PHE A 503 11.41 -19.45 13.58
N LYS A 504 10.85 -19.05 14.72
CA LYS A 504 10.29 -19.99 15.72
C LYS A 504 8.83 -20.34 15.47
N HIS A 505 8.09 -19.40 14.92
CA HIS A 505 6.63 -19.47 14.79
C HIS A 505 6.19 -19.31 13.33
N GLN A 506 6.93 -19.93 12.40
CA GLN A 506 6.60 -19.87 10.98
C GLN A 506 5.22 -20.47 10.69
N GLU A 507 4.43 -19.76 9.89
CA GLU A 507 3.13 -20.21 9.40
C GLU A 507 3.29 -21.02 8.11
N THR A 508 2.42 -22.01 7.93
CA THR A 508 2.30 -22.82 6.70
C THR A 508 0.83 -22.92 6.33
N TYR A 509 0.54 -22.92 5.02
CA TYR A 509 -0.82 -23.00 4.50
C TYR A 509 -0.97 -24.28 3.66
N PRO A 510 -1.58 -25.36 4.19
CA PRO A 510 -1.77 -26.62 3.47
C PRO A 510 -2.50 -26.45 2.14
N GLU A 511 -3.40 -25.47 2.04
CA GLU A 511 -4.12 -25.13 0.82
C GLU A 511 -3.18 -24.66 -0.29
N ILE A 512 -2.15 -23.87 0.02
CA ILE A 512 -1.12 -23.50 -0.95
C ILE A 512 -0.34 -24.73 -1.38
N ASP A 513 0.07 -25.55 -0.42
CA ASP A 513 0.87 -26.75 -0.68
C ASP A 513 0.11 -27.75 -1.58
N GLU A 514 -1.17 -27.98 -1.30
CA GLU A 514 -2.04 -28.88 -2.06
C GLU A 514 -2.45 -28.26 -3.40
N LEU A 515 -3.05 -27.06 -3.39
CA LEU A 515 -3.63 -26.46 -4.60
C LEU A 515 -2.53 -26.01 -5.57
N VAL A 516 -1.48 -25.34 -5.10
CA VAL A 516 -0.45 -24.77 -5.97
C VAL A 516 0.63 -25.80 -6.29
N TYR A 517 1.07 -26.57 -5.29
CA TYR A 517 2.24 -27.44 -5.42
C TYR A 517 1.93 -28.94 -5.48
N ASN A 518 0.67 -29.37 -5.37
CA ASN A 518 0.29 -30.78 -5.30
C ASN A 518 1.10 -31.56 -4.23
N GLY A 519 1.34 -30.94 -3.08
CA GLY A 519 2.10 -31.49 -1.95
C GLY A 519 3.61 -31.59 -2.16
N ARG A 520 4.17 -31.01 -3.24
CA ARG A 520 5.61 -31.12 -3.56
C ARG A 520 6.50 -30.10 -2.84
N ARG A 521 5.91 -29.03 -2.32
CA ARG A 521 6.60 -27.92 -1.68
C ARG A 521 5.72 -27.37 -0.56
N THR A 522 6.37 -26.98 0.53
CA THR A 522 5.71 -26.25 1.62
C THR A 522 6.08 -24.78 1.59
N ALA A 523 5.07 -23.93 1.43
CA ALA A 523 5.22 -22.48 1.56
C ALA A 523 5.27 -22.12 3.05
N ARG A 524 6.27 -21.32 3.44
CA ARG A 524 6.49 -20.90 4.84
C ARG A 524 6.48 -19.39 4.92
N PHE A 525 5.89 -18.86 5.98
CA PHE A 525 5.79 -17.43 6.27
C PHE A 525 6.23 -17.17 7.70
N SER A 526 6.58 -15.93 8.03
CA SER A 526 6.78 -15.53 9.43
C SER A 526 5.47 -15.67 10.22
N GLN A 527 5.56 -15.60 11.55
CA GLN A 527 4.35 -15.33 12.33
C GLN A 527 3.78 -13.97 11.95
N ARG A 528 2.46 -13.80 12.06
CA ARG A 528 1.83 -12.51 11.82
C ARG A 528 2.27 -11.44 12.82
N PHE A 529 2.44 -10.22 12.33
CA PHE A 529 2.81 -9.03 13.10
C PHE A 529 2.01 -7.79 12.63
N ALA A 530 1.93 -6.76 13.46
CA ALA A 530 1.50 -5.40 13.11
C ALA A 530 2.73 -4.46 13.08
N PHE A 531 2.60 -3.34 12.38
CA PHE A 531 3.58 -2.25 12.43
C PHE A 531 3.31 -1.34 13.63
N ASP A 532 4.38 -0.88 14.28
CA ASP A 532 4.33 0.11 15.35
C ASP A 532 5.42 1.17 15.12
N ASP A 533 5.17 2.06 14.15
CA ASP A 533 6.09 3.18 13.86
C ASP A 533 5.94 4.34 14.86
N ASP A 534 5.13 4.18 15.92
CA ASP A 534 4.83 5.24 16.88
C ASP A 534 6.01 5.56 17.83
N LEU A 535 7.09 4.78 17.72
CA LEU A 535 8.27 4.88 18.58
C LEU A 535 9.37 5.79 18.01
N GLU A 536 9.15 6.42 16.86
CA GLU A 536 10.11 7.36 16.27
C GLU A 536 10.23 8.65 17.09
N PRO A 537 11.42 9.00 17.64
CA PRO A 537 11.59 10.15 18.54
C PRO A 537 11.14 11.49 17.94
N ASP A 538 11.36 11.68 16.64
CA ASP A 538 11.01 12.92 15.93
C ASP A 538 9.49 13.09 15.72
N LEU A 539 8.71 12.01 15.85
CA LEU A 539 7.26 12.01 15.72
C LEU A 539 6.55 12.06 17.07
N GLN A 540 7.25 11.74 18.16
CA GLN A 540 6.67 11.55 19.50
C GLN A 540 5.74 12.70 19.91
N GLN A 541 6.14 13.96 19.68
CA GLN A 541 5.31 15.10 20.08
C GLN A 541 4.01 15.22 19.27
N SER A 542 4.10 15.00 17.96
CA SER A 542 2.96 15.04 17.03
C SER A 542 2.02 13.85 17.26
N LEU A 543 2.58 12.66 17.50
CA LEU A 543 1.84 11.47 17.87
C LEU A 543 1.15 11.63 19.23
N LEU A 544 1.82 12.18 20.25
CA LEU A 544 1.20 12.47 21.54
C LEU A 544 -0.01 13.39 21.41
N ARG A 545 0.06 14.39 20.52
CA ARG A 545 -1.07 15.26 20.20
C ARG A 545 -2.18 14.47 19.51
N PHE A 546 -1.83 13.67 18.50
CA PHE A 546 -2.75 12.82 17.76
C PHE A 546 -3.49 11.82 18.67
N TYR A 547 -2.77 11.17 19.57
CA TYR A 547 -3.30 10.21 20.52
C TYR A 547 -4.25 10.86 21.56
N LYS A 548 -4.03 12.14 21.89
CA LYS A 548 -4.96 12.91 22.74
C LYS A 548 -6.27 13.30 22.03
N PHE A 549 -6.28 13.34 20.69
CA PHE A 549 -7.50 13.58 19.95
C PHE A 549 -8.49 12.43 20.17
N ARG A 550 -9.70 12.77 20.63
CA ARG A 550 -10.74 11.79 21.02
C ARG A 550 -11.58 11.27 19.85
N GLY A 551 -11.15 11.55 18.63
CA GLY A 551 -11.85 11.18 17.40
C GLY A 551 -13.13 11.97 17.10
N LEU A 552 -13.68 11.76 15.90
CA LEU A 552 -15.01 12.28 15.51
C LEU A 552 -16.15 11.33 15.91
N ASP A 553 -15.94 10.01 15.77
CA ASP A 553 -16.89 8.93 16.10
C ASP A 553 -18.30 9.16 15.54
N LEU A 554 -18.37 9.61 14.28
CA LEU A 554 -19.62 9.78 13.56
C LEU A 554 -20.27 8.42 13.29
N SER A 555 -21.60 8.40 13.19
CA SER A 555 -22.32 7.18 12.83
C SER A 555 -22.04 6.78 11.37
N PRO A 556 -22.06 5.47 11.02
CA PRO A 556 -21.66 5.01 9.69
C PRO A 556 -22.45 5.59 8.51
N ASP A 557 -23.70 5.97 8.74
CA ASP A 557 -24.58 6.62 7.75
C ASP A 557 -24.21 8.08 7.46
N ARG A 558 -23.37 8.69 8.30
CA ARG A 558 -22.89 10.08 8.15
C ARG A 558 -21.49 10.18 7.58
N VAL A 559 -20.83 9.05 7.30
CA VAL A 559 -19.48 9.04 6.69
C VAL A 559 -19.50 8.17 5.44
N ALA A 560 -18.99 8.69 4.33
CA ALA A 560 -18.80 7.91 3.11
C ALA A 560 -17.36 8.01 2.61
N ILE A 561 -16.77 6.87 2.29
CA ILE A 561 -15.58 6.80 1.44
C ILE A 561 -16.02 6.89 -0.01
N VAL A 562 -15.34 7.74 -0.78
CA VAL A 562 -15.54 7.87 -2.23
C VAL A 562 -14.26 7.42 -2.93
N THR A 563 -14.38 6.46 -3.85
CA THR A 563 -13.22 5.82 -4.50
C THR A 563 -13.49 5.58 -5.99
N ASP A 564 -12.45 5.69 -6.81
CA ASP A 564 -12.47 5.27 -8.22
C ASP A 564 -11.87 3.86 -8.40
N GLY A 565 -11.70 3.10 -7.31
CA GLY A 565 -11.12 1.75 -7.34
C GLY A 565 -9.60 1.73 -7.62
N THR A 566 -8.94 2.89 -7.73
CA THR A 566 -7.48 2.98 -7.93
C THR A 566 -6.70 3.18 -6.63
N CYS A 567 -7.41 3.40 -5.52
CA CYS A 567 -6.86 3.53 -4.16
C CYS A 567 -5.91 2.36 -3.84
N GLY A 568 -4.61 2.63 -3.73
CA GLY A 568 -3.55 1.60 -3.61
C GLY A 568 -2.81 1.64 -2.28
N SER A 569 -2.11 0.55 -1.94
CA SER A 569 -1.21 0.48 -0.78
C SER A 569 -1.88 0.96 0.52
N THR A 570 -1.30 1.93 1.26
CA THR A 570 -1.89 2.50 2.47
C THR A 570 -3.33 2.97 2.29
N CYS A 571 -3.68 3.56 1.15
CA CYS A 571 -5.04 3.98 0.87
C CYS A 571 -5.97 2.75 0.89
N ALA A 572 -5.54 1.67 0.25
CA ALA A 572 -6.27 0.43 0.19
C ALA A 572 -6.45 -0.19 1.58
N THR A 573 -5.39 -0.22 2.40
CA THR A 573 -5.44 -0.66 3.81
C THR A 573 -6.46 0.16 4.60
N PHE A 574 -6.38 1.49 4.51
CA PHE A 574 -7.31 2.40 5.18
C PHE A 574 -8.76 2.14 4.77
N ALA A 575 -9.03 2.10 3.47
CA ALA A 575 -10.39 1.93 2.95
C ALA A 575 -10.98 0.56 3.30
N LYS A 576 -10.23 -0.53 3.09
CA LYS A 576 -10.68 -1.89 3.40
C LYS A 576 -10.94 -2.07 4.89
N HIS A 577 -10.03 -1.64 5.77
CA HIS A 577 -10.22 -1.80 7.21
C HIS A 577 -11.42 -1.01 7.74
N LEU A 578 -11.68 0.21 7.23
CA LEU A 578 -12.87 0.98 7.63
C LEU A 578 -14.18 0.30 7.21
N LEU A 579 -14.19 -0.36 6.05
CA LEU A 579 -15.34 -1.14 5.59
C LEU A 579 -15.52 -2.43 6.36
N GLU A 580 -14.45 -3.16 6.65
CA GLU A 580 -14.48 -4.34 7.55
C GLU A 580 -15.00 -3.94 8.93
N ALA A 581 -14.60 -2.76 9.42
CA ALA A 581 -15.09 -2.16 10.66
C ALA A 581 -16.52 -1.62 10.60
N LYS A 582 -17.14 -1.59 9.42
CA LYS A 582 -18.51 -1.11 9.19
C LYS A 582 -18.70 0.32 9.70
N ARG A 583 -17.69 1.16 9.48
CA ARG A 583 -17.63 2.53 10.01
C ARG A 583 -18.09 3.61 9.03
N CYS A 584 -18.26 3.25 7.77
CA CYS A 584 -18.69 4.19 6.74
C CYS A 584 -19.36 3.47 5.58
N LEU A 585 -20.10 4.24 4.79
CA LEU A 585 -20.48 3.87 3.44
C LEU A 585 -19.25 3.90 2.52
N ALA A 586 -19.33 3.19 1.40
CA ALA A 586 -18.34 3.26 0.33
C ALA A 586 -19.06 3.40 -1.00
N ILE A 587 -18.62 4.38 -1.79
CA ILE A 587 -19.23 4.76 -3.05
C ILE A 587 -18.13 4.71 -4.12
N GLY A 588 -18.27 3.79 -5.07
CA GLY A 588 -17.45 3.68 -6.26
C GLY A 588 -17.86 4.71 -7.32
N LEU A 589 -16.89 5.20 -8.09
CA LEU A 589 -17.09 6.12 -9.20
C LEU A 589 -16.69 5.46 -10.53
N GLY A 590 -17.64 5.25 -11.43
CA GLY A 590 -17.38 4.81 -12.80
C GLY A 590 -17.20 3.30 -12.90
N GLY A 591 -16.10 2.86 -13.52
CA GLY A 591 -15.81 1.45 -13.73
C GLY A 591 -16.77 0.74 -14.72
N THR A 592 -16.75 -0.59 -14.68
CA THR A 592 -17.45 -1.47 -15.63
C THR A 592 -18.91 -1.76 -15.24
N THR A 593 -19.45 -1.11 -14.20
CA THR A 593 -20.80 -1.40 -13.66
C THR A 593 -21.93 -1.15 -14.67
N GLY A 594 -21.72 -0.26 -15.66
CA GLY A 594 -22.64 -0.05 -16.78
C GLY A 594 -22.53 -1.08 -17.91
N LEU A 595 -21.67 -2.10 -17.77
CA LEU A 595 -21.34 -3.10 -18.78
C LEU A 595 -21.59 -4.53 -18.25
N PRO A 596 -22.85 -4.94 -18.03
CA PRO A 596 -23.15 -6.27 -17.53
C PRO A 596 -22.70 -7.39 -18.48
N GLU A 597 -22.47 -7.10 -19.77
CA GLU A 597 -21.90 -8.06 -20.72
C GLU A 597 -20.38 -8.27 -20.59
N TYR A 598 -19.67 -7.51 -19.75
CA TYR A 598 -18.22 -7.45 -19.73
C TYR A 598 -17.56 -8.24 -18.60
N SER A 599 -17.91 -7.92 -17.35
CA SER A 599 -17.25 -8.47 -16.17
C SER A 599 -18.24 -8.53 -15.02
N ASP A 600 -18.21 -9.65 -14.29
CA ASP A 600 -18.92 -9.85 -13.03
C ASP A 600 -18.04 -9.54 -11.81
N ASP A 601 -16.87 -8.91 -12.02
CA ASP A 601 -15.99 -8.51 -10.92
C ASP A 601 -16.76 -7.59 -9.95
N PRO A 602 -16.62 -7.78 -8.63
CA PRO A 602 -17.09 -6.78 -7.70
C PRO A 602 -16.28 -5.49 -7.88
N TYR A 603 -16.97 -4.36 -7.71
CA TYR A 603 -16.30 -3.07 -7.57
C TYR A 603 -15.62 -3.02 -6.20
N ASP A 604 -14.38 -3.49 -6.13
CA ASP A 604 -13.54 -3.42 -4.94
C ASP A 604 -13.27 -1.95 -4.57
N VAL A 605 -13.36 -1.61 -3.28
CA VAL A 605 -13.13 -0.24 -2.78
C VAL A 605 -11.72 0.27 -3.11
N ALA A 606 -10.80 -0.67 -3.32
CA ALA A 606 -9.39 -0.39 -3.50
C ALA A 606 -8.74 -1.38 -4.48
N SER A 607 -7.51 -1.05 -4.88
CA SER A 607 -6.80 -1.70 -5.96
C SER A 607 -5.90 -2.86 -5.52
N PHE A 608 -4.87 -2.55 -4.74
CA PHE A 608 -3.90 -3.52 -4.22
C PHE A 608 -3.61 -3.19 -2.76
N SER A 609 -4.08 -4.07 -1.88
CA SER A 609 -3.88 -4.00 -0.43
C SER A 609 -2.66 -4.82 -0.06
N GLY A 610 -1.48 -4.28 -0.34
CA GLY A 610 -0.21 -4.86 0.11
C GLY A 610 0.41 -4.02 1.22
N GLY A 611 1.25 -4.64 2.05
CA GLY A 611 2.06 -3.91 3.03
C GLY A 611 3.25 -3.22 2.36
N THR A 612 4.41 -3.20 3.02
CA THR A 612 5.62 -2.58 2.45
C THR A 612 6.02 -3.24 1.13
N VAL A 613 6.39 -2.40 0.17
CA VAL A 613 7.09 -2.80 -1.06
C VAL A 613 8.55 -2.44 -0.94
N ASP A 614 9.41 -3.26 -1.51
CA ASP A 614 10.80 -2.88 -1.75
C ASP A 614 11.20 -3.21 -3.19
N ASP A 615 12.20 -2.46 -3.64
CA ASP A 615 12.81 -2.63 -4.94
C ASP A 615 14.13 -3.40 -4.78
N SER A 616 14.53 -4.13 -5.81
CA SER A 616 15.76 -4.92 -5.84
C SER A 616 17.02 -4.09 -5.55
N GLN A 617 16.96 -2.79 -5.81
CA GLN A 617 18.03 -1.84 -5.48
C GLN A 617 18.20 -1.71 -3.96
N SER A 618 17.11 -1.51 -3.21
CA SER A 618 17.14 -1.49 -1.74
C SER A 618 17.77 -2.78 -1.20
N LEU A 619 17.34 -3.92 -1.75
CA LEU A 619 17.85 -5.23 -1.37
C LEU A 619 19.36 -5.38 -1.66
N GLN A 620 19.80 -4.94 -2.83
CA GLN A 620 21.22 -4.93 -3.19
C GLN A 620 22.02 -4.09 -2.20
N PHE A 621 21.55 -2.90 -1.81
CA PHE A 621 22.22 -2.06 -0.82
C PHE A 621 22.33 -2.75 0.55
N ALA A 622 21.28 -3.44 1.00
CA ALA A 622 21.36 -4.21 2.25
C ALA A 622 22.41 -5.32 2.19
N VAL A 623 22.48 -6.02 1.06
CA VAL A 623 23.48 -7.06 0.88
C VAL A 623 24.89 -6.49 0.82
N GLU A 624 25.09 -5.38 0.10
CA GLU A 624 26.40 -4.70 0.05
C GLU A 624 26.84 -4.25 1.44
N ASP A 625 25.94 -3.68 2.23
CA ASP A 625 26.23 -3.29 3.63
C ASP A 625 26.63 -4.49 4.48
N LEU A 626 25.90 -5.61 4.37
CA LEU A 626 26.26 -6.85 5.05
C LEU A 626 27.63 -7.37 4.62
N ILE A 627 27.95 -7.35 3.33
CA ILE A 627 29.25 -7.80 2.81
C ILE A 627 30.40 -6.94 3.36
N MET A 628 30.18 -5.62 3.46
CA MET A 628 31.16 -4.68 4.00
C MET A 628 31.27 -4.78 5.53
N HIS A 629 30.17 -5.12 6.20
CA HIS A 629 30.05 -5.21 7.65
C HIS A 629 29.45 -6.56 8.06
N PRO A 630 30.17 -7.69 7.83
CA PRO A 630 29.61 -9.00 8.13
C PRO A 630 29.39 -9.14 9.64
N PRO A 631 28.29 -9.76 10.09
CA PRO A 631 28.07 -10.07 11.50
C PRO A 631 29.18 -10.99 12.02
N GLU A 632 29.42 -10.96 13.34
CA GLU A 632 30.48 -11.74 13.99
C GLU A 632 30.38 -13.25 13.70
N ASP A 633 29.16 -13.78 13.61
CA ASP A 633 28.88 -15.18 13.31
C ASP A 633 28.96 -15.54 11.80
N GLY A 634 29.32 -14.57 10.96
CA GLY A 634 29.40 -14.72 9.50
C GLY A 634 28.07 -14.61 8.77
N LEU A 635 28.14 -14.48 7.43
CA LEU A 635 26.97 -14.42 6.55
C LEU A 635 26.66 -15.80 5.95
N ASP A 636 25.45 -16.28 6.21
CA ASP A 636 24.91 -17.47 5.53
C ASP A 636 24.44 -17.10 4.12
N ASN A 637 24.33 -18.10 3.23
CA ASN A 637 23.76 -17.97 1.88
C ASN A 637 24.44 -16.91 0.98
N MET A 638 25.74 -16.65 1.17
CA MET A 638 26.53 -15.75 0.32
C MET A 638 26.44 -16.09 -1.18
N ASP A 639 26.25 -17.36 -1.53
CA ASP A 639 26.03 -17.84 -2.90
C ASP A 639 24.74 -17.29 -3.53
N VAL A 640 23.73 -16.96 -2.73
CA VAL A 640 22.46 -16.37 -3.18
C VAL A 640 22.53 -14.84 -3.13
N LEU A 641 23.09 -14.27 -2.05
CA LEU A 641 23.17 -12.83 -1.87
C LEU A 641 24.00 -12.15 -2.97
N THR A 642 25.06 -12.80 -3.45
CA THR A 642 25.90 -12.28 -4.54
C THR A 642 25.21 -12.29 -5.91
N LYS A 643 24.06 -12.97 -6.06
CA LYS A 643 23.29 -13.04 -7.33
C LYS A 643 22.25 -11.95 -7.48
N LEU A 644 22.04 -11.10 -6.47
CA LEU A 644 20.93 -10.14 -6.47
C LEU A 644 21.18 -8.88 -7.31
N ARG A 645 22.39 -8.73 -7.86
CA ARG A 645 22.77 -7.59 -8.70
C ARG A 645 22.10 -7.69 -10.07
N ILE A 646 21.36 -6.63 -10.43
CA ILE A 646 20.94 -6.39 -11.82
C ILE A 646 22.01 -5.48 -12.47
N PRO A 647 22.59 -5.84 -13.63
CA PRO A 647 23.68 -5.08 -14.26
C PRO A 647 23.22 -3.77 -14.90
N THR A 648 21.93 -3.44 -14.82
CA THR A 648 21.36 -2.20 -15.34
C THR A 648 20.67 -1.43 -14.22
N ASP A 649 20.24 -0.20 -14.47
CA ASP A 649 19.35 0.54 -13.58
C ASP A 649 17.88 0.08 -13.62
N ALA A 650 17.59 -1.04 -14.29
CA ALA A 650 16.33 -1.76 -14.11
C ALA A 650 16.21 -2.28 -12.68
N TYR A 651 14.99 -2.50 -12.24
CA TYR A 651 14.74 -3.07 -10.92
C TYR A 651 13.47 -3.90 -10.90
N ALA A 652 13.43 -4.84 -9.98
CA ALA A 652 12.22 -5.57 -9.65
C ALA A 652 11.65 -5.04 -8.34
N ARG A 653 10.36 -4.72 -8.35
CA ARG A 653 9.55 -4.38 -7.20
C ARG A 653 8.81 -5.62 -6.75
N PHE A 654 8.82 -5.89 -5.45
CA PHE A 654 8.08 -7.00 -4.89
C PHE A 654 7.21 -6.53 -3.73
N ALA A 655 6.07 -7.18 -3.55
CA ALA A 655 5.32 -7.11 -2.30
C ALA A 655 6.09 -7.92 -1.25
N PHE A 656 6.57 -7.26 -0.19
CA PHE A 656 7.33 -7.91 0.89
C PHE A 656 6.41 -8.41 2.00
N HIS A 657 5.30 -7.70 2.20
CA HIS A 657 4.32 -8.01 3.22
C HIS A 657 2.98 -8.26 2.57
N GLN A 658 2.35 -9.38 2.92
CA GLN A 658 0.93 -9.57 2.64
C GLN A 658 0.13 -9.11 3.85
N LEU A 659 -0.95 -8.38 3.58
CA LEU A 659 -1.87 -7.86 4.58
C LEU A 659 -3.10 -8.77 4.66
N PHE A 660 -3.51 -9.12 5.87
CA PHE A 660 -4.75 -9.85 6.14
C PHE A 660 -5.80 -8.94 6.79
N SER A 661 -7.06 -9.41 6.76
CA SER A 661 -8.15 -8.76 7.49
C SER A 661 -7.77 -8.56 8.95
N TRP A 662 -8.05 -7.36 9.46
CA TRP A 662 -7.91 -7.11 10.90
C TRP A 662 -9.04 -7.79 11.69
N ASP A 663 -10.21 -8.02 11.07
CA ASP A 663 -11.36 -8.68 11.69
C ASP A 663 -11.30 -10.21 11.54
N ILE A 664 -10.42 -10.82 12.34
CA ILE A 664 -10.26 -12.27 12.44
C ILE A 664 -11.44 -13.01 13.09
N LYS A 665 -12.46 -12.29 13.58
CA LYS A 665 -13.68 -12.93 14.10
C LYS A 665 -14.62 -13.28 12.96
N THR A 666 -14.65 -12.46 11.92
CA THR A 666 -15.46 -12.67 10.73
C THR A 666 -14.70 -13.39 9.62
N HIS A 667 -13.37 -13.31 9.63
CA HIS A 667 -12.51 -14.02 8.69
C HIS A 667 -11.77 -15.16 9.38
N ASP A 668 -11.70 -16.34 8.75
CA ASP A 668 -10.91 -17.44 9.27
C ASP A 668 -9.46 -16.98 9.44
N TRP A 669 -8.96 -16.99 10.67
CA TRP A 669 -7.56 -16.63 10.95
C TRP A 669 -6.58 -17.57 10.24
N LYS A 670 -7.01 -18.79 9.89
CA LYS A 670 -6.23 -19.73 9.07
C LYS A 670 -6.32 -19.43 7.57
N SER A 671 -7.15 -18.48 7.16
CA SER A 671 -7.22 -18.04 5.77
C SER A 671 -5.83 -17.64 5.30
N TYR A 672 -5.41 -18.27 4.22
CA TYR A 672 -4.21 -17.93 3.48
C TYR A 672 -4.47 -16.80 2.46
N THR A 673 -5.72 -16.32 2.34
CA THR A 673 -6.09 -15.30 1.36
C THR A 673 -5.89 -13.90 1.96
N PRO A 674 -4.90 -13.13 1.49
CA PRO A 674 -4.66 -11.77 1.97
C PRO A 674 -5.67 -10.79 1.35
N LEU A 675 -5.81 -9.60 1.94
CA LEU A 675 -6.74 -8.55 1.49
C LEU A 675 -6.53 -8.10 0.05
N GLU A 676 -5.34 -8.30 -0.50
CA GLU A 676 -5.09 -8.04 -1.92
C GLU A 676 -5.90 -8.96 -2.85
N TYR A 677 -6.20 -10.18 -2.41
CA TYR A 677 -7.00 -11.16 -3.16
C TYR A 677 -8.41 -11.34 -2.60
N THR A 678 -8.79 -10.55 -1.58
CA THR A 678 -10.14 -10.50 -1.02
C THR A 678 -10.82 -9.21 -1.46
N PRO A 679 -11.84 -9.26 -2.35
CA PRO A 679 -12.57 -8.06 -2.72
C PRO A 679 -13.36 -7.52 -1.54
N VAL A 680 -13.30 -6.20 -1.31
CA VAL A 680 -14.15 -5.51 -0.35
C VAL A 680 -15.04 -4.55 -1.15
N PRO A 681 -16.20 -5.02 -1.63
CA PRO A 681 -17.01 -4.26 -2.56
C PRO A 681 -17.52 -2.96 -1.95
N VAL A 682 -17.63 -1.93 -2.77
CA VAL A 682 -18.35 -0.70 -2.42
C VAL A 682 -19.85 -0.99 -2.27
N HIS A 683 -20.52 -0.16 -1.47
CA HIS A 683 -21.97 -0.29 -1.24
C HIS A 683 -22.79 0.23 -2.43
N ALA A 684 -22.30 1.24 -3.14
CA ALA A 684 -22.93 1.79 -4.33
C ALA A 684 -21.88 2.18 -5.37
N VAL A 685 -22.30 2.23 -6.64
CA VAL A 685 -21.48 2.77 -7.73
C VAL A 685 -22.27 3.87 -8.42
N LEU A 686 -21.66 5.05 -8.56
CA LEU A 686 -22.17 6.14 -9.38
C LEU A 686 -21.52 6.07 -10.77
N PRO A 687 -22.26 6.23 -11.88
CA PRO A 687 -21.71 6.18 -13.23
C PRO A 687 -20.97 7.48 -13.59
N ILE A 688 -20.06 7.93 -12.72
CA ILE A 688 -19.26 9.14 -12.88
C ILE A 688 -17.83 8.70 -13.09
N TYR A 689 -17.30 8.99 -14.26
CA TYR A 689 -16.01 8.49 -14.71
C TYR A 689 -14.91 9.53 -14.50
N PRO A 690 -13.65 9.12 -14.31
CA PRO A 690 -12.54 10.03 -14.17
C PRO A 690 -12.40 10.97 -15.37
N THR A 691 -12.20 12.25 -15.08
CA THR A 691 -11.85 13.27 -16.07
C THR A 691 -10.33 13.40 -16.21
N VAL A 692 -9.89 13.87 -17.37
CA VAL A 692 -8.45 13.96 -17.69
C VAL A 692 -7.73 15.05 -16.88
N GLU A 693 -8.45 16.09 -16.48
CA GLU A 693 -7.93 17.23 -15.75
C GLU A 693 -8.38 17.16 -14.28
N ASN A 694 -7.40 17.26 -13.38
CA ASN A 694 -7.58 17.47 -11.95
C ASN A 694 -8.64 16.58 -11.24
N TRP A 695 -8.75 15.31 -11.63
CA TRP A 695 -9.72 14.36 -11.06
C TRP A 695 -9.73 14.33 -9.51
N GLN A 696 -8.56 14.43 -8.88
CA GLN A 696 -8.43 14.43 -7.42
C GLN A 696 -8.72 15.80 -6.79
N GLY A 697 -8.56 16.89 -7.54
CA GLY A 697 -8.82 18.24 -7.04
C GLY A 697 -10.29 18.62 -7.09
N LEU A 698 -10.56 19.89 -6.75
CA LEU A 698 -11.93 20.41 -6.63
C LEU A 698 -12.75 20.27 -7.92
N GLU A 699 -12.13 20.43 -9.09
CA GLU A 699 -12.83 20.27 -10.38
C GLU A 699 -13.36 18.84 -10.57
N GLY A 700 -12.56 17.83 -10.22
CA GLY A 700 -13.00 16.44 -10.24
C GLY A 700 -14.03 16.15 -9.16
N ILE A 701 -13.82 16.66 -7.93
CA ILE A 701 -14.76 16.50 -6.81
C ILE A 701 -16.13 17.10 -7.12
N ASP A 702 -16.20 18.26 -7.77
CA ASP A 702 -17.46 18.93 -8.16
C ASP A 702 -18.31 18.08 -9.10
N THR A 703 -17.69 17.18 -9.87
CA THR A 703 -18.44 16.29 -10.77
C THR A 703 -19.31 15.25 -10.05
N PHE A 704 -19.03 14.94 -8.78
CA PHE A 704 -19.70 13.88 -8.03
C PHE A 704 -20.17 14.25 -6.63
N ALA A 705 -19.71 15.36 -6.04
CA ALA A 705 -20.02 15.72 -4.64
C ALA A 705 -21.53 15.77 -4.36
N GLU A 706 -22.31 16.34 -5.27
CA GLU A 706 -23.77 16.41 -5.10
C GLU A 706 -24.44 15.04 -5.19
N ASP A 707 -24.04 14.18 -6.15
CA ASP A 707 -24.59 12.84 -6.28
C ASP A 707 -24.27 11.98 -5.04
N VAL A 708 -23.06 12.13 -4.49
CA VAL A 708 -22.66 11.49 -3.22
C VAL A 708 -23.50 12.01 -2.06
N TYR A 709 -23.70 13.32 -1.93
CA TYR A 709 -24.51 13.94 -0.87
C TYR A 709 -25.95 13.42 -0.92
N VAL A 710 -26.57 13.47 -2.10
CA VAL A 710 -27.94 13.00 -2.32
C VAL A 710 -28.07 11.52 -1.94
N LEU A 711 -27.06 10.70 -2.30
CA LEU A 711 -27.03 9.29 -1.94
C LEU A 711 -26.96 9.09 -0.42
N MET A 712 -26.00 9.71 0.26
CA MET A 712 -25.86 9.62 1.73
C MET A 712 -27.14 10.05 2.44
N ARG A 713 -27.73 11.18 2.02
CA ARG A 713 -28.97 11.71 2.60
C ARG A 713 -30.15 10.78 2.34
N SER A 714 -30.22 10.13 1.18
CA SER A 714 -31.27 9.14 0.89
C SER A 714 -31.19 7.95 1.84
N MET A 715 -29.97 7.51 2.20
CA MET A 715 -29.75 6.42 3.13
C MET A 715 -30.10 6.81 4.57
N GLU A 716 -29.68 8.00 5.00
CA GLU A 716 -30.03 8.55 6.32
C GLU A 716 -31.55 8.69 6.49
N GLU A 717 -32.24 9.27 5.51
CA GLU A 717 -33.70 9.44 5.57
C GLU A 717 -34.44 8.11 5.56
N ALA A 718 -33.96 7.15 4.77
CA ALA A 718 -34.51 5.81 4.75
C ALA A 718 -34.34 5.11 6.11
N GLY A 719 -33.18 5.26 6.77
CA GLY A 719 -32.92 4.76 8.12
C GLY A 719 -33.81 5.41 9.17
N ARG A 720 -34.12 6.70 9.01
CA ARG A 720 -34.99 7.45 9.94
C ARG A 720 -36.47 7.11 9.78
N THR A 721 -36.94 6.97 8.55
CA THR A 721 -38.37 6.77 8.23
C THR A 721 -38.77 5.31 8.12
N ASN A 722 -37.80 4.40 8.14
CA ASN A 722 -37.97 3.02 7.70
C ASN A 722 -38.63 2.95 6.31
N ASN A 723 -38.31 3.84 5.36
CA ASN A 723 -38.91 3.84 4.02
C ASN A 723 -37.83 3.81 2.93
N CYS A 724 -37.81 2.74 2.13
CA CYS A 724 -36.75 2.45 1.18
C CYS A 724 -37.01 3.00 -0.21
N THR A 725 -38.18 3.60 -0.45
CA THR A 725 -38.63 4.03 -1.79
C THR A 725 -37.66 4.96 -2.52
N ASN A 726 -36.83 5.71 -1.79
CA ASN A 726 -35.87 6.65 -2.36
C ASN A 726 -34.42 6.15 -2.33
N VAL A 727 -34.17 4.94 -1.85
CA VAL A 727 -32.83 4.33 -1.87
C VAL A 727 -32.60 3.70 -3.24
N PRO A 728 -31.52 4.05 -3.95
CA PRO A 728 -31.19 3.44 -5.24
C PRO A 728 -31.20 1.91 -5.17
N THR A 729 -31.73 1.26 -6.21
CA THR A 729 -31.84 -0.20 -6.23
C THR A 729 -30.51 -0.93 -6.14
N SER A 730 -29.42 -0.27 -6.55
CA SER A 730 -28.05 -0.76 -6.43
C SER A 730 -27.58 -0.96 -4.98
N LEU A 731 -28.27 -0.35 -4.00
CA LEU A 731 -27.98 -0.50 -2.56
C LEU A 731 -28.80 -1.61 -1.89
N TYR A 732 -29.66 -2.33 -2.63
CA TYR A 732 -30.34 -3.51 -2.12
C TYR A 732 -29.46 -4.75 -2.33
N HIS A 733 -29.10 -5.45 -1.26
CA HIS A 733 -28.14 -6.56 -1.27
C HIS A 733 -28.67 -7.90 -1.83
N PHE A 734 -29.79 -7.94 -2.58
CA PHE A 734 -30.30 -9.19 -3.18
C PHE A 734 -30.55 -9.08 -4.69
N SER A 735 -29.92 -10.00 -5.42
CA SER A 735 -30.23 -10.36 -6.81
C SER A 735 -31.58 -11.06 -6.90
N GLY A 736 -32.65 -10.28 -6.80
CA GLY A 736 -33.99 -10.78 -7.03
C GLY A 736 -35.03 -9.73 -6.71
N ASN A 737 -35.78 -9.30 -7.73
CA ASN A 737 -37.00 -8.49 -7.60
C ASN A 737 -38.13 -9.19 -6.82
N ALA A 738 -37.82 -10.19 -5.99
CA ALA A 738 -38.77 -10.79 -5.08
C ALA A 738 -39.02 -9.80 -3.94
N VAL A 739 -39.96 -8.87 -4.17
CA VAL A 739 -40.85 -8.42 -3.09
C VAL A 739 -41.22 -9.69 -2.35
N ALA A 740 -40.88 -9.81 -1.06
CA ALA A 740 -41.24 -10.97 -0.25
C ALA A 740 -42.75 -11.14 -0.35
N SER A 741 -43.22 -12.02 -1.25
CA SER A 741 -44.61 -12.05 -1.68
C SER A 741 -45.55 -12.61 -0.62
N THR A 742 -45.04 -12.87 0.58
CA THR A 742 -45.77 -13.48 1.68
C THR A 742 -45.21 -13.01 3.04
N GLY A 743 -45.40 -11.74 3.40
CA GLY A 743 -45.59 -11.28 4.79
C GLY A 743 -44.51 -11.52 5.86
N THR A 744 -43.40 -12.20 5.56
CA THR A 744 -42.31 -12.49 6.49
C THR A 744 -41.01 -12.08 5.83
N CYS A 745 -40.33 -11.08 6.39
CA CYS A 745 -38.91 -10.86 6.11
C CYS A 745 -38.17 -12.19 6.34
N PRO A 746 -37.18 -12.55 5.49
CA PRO A 746 -36.34 -13.70 5.77
C PRO A 746 -35.78 -13.59 7.18
N TYR A 747 -35.84 -14.67 7.95
CA TYR A 747 -35.07 -14.78 9.19
C TYR A 747 -33.61 -14.88 8.77
N LEU A 748 -32.91 -13.76 8.78
CA LEU A 748 -31.51 -13.68 8.40
C LEU A 748 -30.66 -14.17 9.58
N ASP A 749 -29.66 -14.98 9.27
CA ASP A 749 -28.57 -15.21 10.23
C ASP A 749 -27.82 -13.89 10.47
N ASP A 750 -27.08 -13.83 11.58
CA ASP A 750 -26.39 -12.61 12.04
C ASP A 750 -25.28 -12.11 11.09
N SER A 751 -25.05 -12.76 9.94
CA SER A 751 -23.95 -12.48 9.01
C SER A 751 -24.32 -11.63 7.78
N THR A 752 -25.60 -11.37 7.52
CA THR A 752 -26.05 -10.62 6.33
C THR A 752 -26.47 -9.18 6.67
N ARG A 753 -25.93 -8.18 5.94
CA ARG A 753 -26.25 -6.74 6.16
C ARG A 753 -26.54 -6.01 4.85
N GLY A 754 -27.52 -5.10 4.89
CA GLY A 754 -27.98 -4.29 3.77
C GLY A 754 -29.28 -3.54 4.10
N ALA A 755 -29.72 -2.68 3.18
CA ALA A 755 -31.09 -2.15 3.21
C ALA A 755 -32.04 -3.21 2.64
N PHE A 756 -33.08 -3.58 3.39
CA PHE A 756 -34.13 -4.48 2.91
C PHE A 756 -35.43 -3.74 2.75
N ASN A 757 -36.06 -3.83 1.58
CA ASN A 757 -37.45 -3.43 1.42
C ASN A 757 -38.37 -4.61 1.80
N CYS A 758 -38.83 -4.64 3.05
CA CYS A 758 -39.86 -5.55 3.51
C CYS A 758 -41.23 -4.84 3.49
N ASN A 759 -42.07 -5.07 2.48
CA ASN A 759 -43.40 -4.43 2.37
C ASN A 759 -43.38 -2.90 2.52
N ASN A 760 -42.47 -2.20 1.80
CA ASN A 760 -42.21 -0.76 1.92
C ASN A 760 -41.65 -0.29 3.28
N SER A 761 -41.34 -1.19 4.21
CA SER A 761 -40.52 -0.89 5.39
C SER A 761 -39.06 -1.21 5.11
N CYS A 762 -38.18 -0.22 5.25
CA CYS A 762 -36.76 -0.49 5.37
C CYS A 762 -36.49 -1.24 6.67
N VAL A 763 -35.87 -2.39 6.55
CA VAL A 763 -35.04 -2.92 7.64
C VAL A 763 -33.61 -2.64 7.23
N PHE A 764 -33.02 -1.58 7.78
CA PHE A 764 -31.57 -1.49 7.82
C PHE A 764 -31.14 -2.38 8.98
N TYR A 765 -30.41 -3.45 8.69
CA TYR A 765 -29.76 -4.19 9.76
C TYR A 765 -28.57 -3.39 10.27
N ASP A 766 -28.86 -2.54 11.24
CA ASP A 766 -27.99 -2.28 12.37
C ASP A 766 -28.89 -2.32 13.61
N CYS A 767 -28.66 -3.27 14.53
CA CYS A 767 -29.34 -3.20 15.81
C CYS A 767 -29.05 -1.82 16.41
N LYS A 768 -30.11 -1.05 16.63
CA LYS A 768 -30.04 0.29 17.20
C LYS A 768 -29.30 0.20 18.54
N VAL A 769 -28.24 1.01 18.67
CA VAL A 769 -27.19 1.03 19.71
C VAL A 769 -26.02 0.10 19.36
N GLY A 770 -24.89 0.71 18.99
CA GLY A 770 -23.68 -0.01 18.60
C GLY A 770 -23.31 -1.09 19.62
N PHE A 771 -23.36 -2.34 19.17
CA PHE A 771 -22.45 -3.47 19.44
C PHE A 771 -22.98 -4.65 18.60
N TYR A 772 -22.06 -5.45 18.06
CA TYR A 772 -22.36 -6.81 17.59
C TYR A 772 -22.42 -7.77 18.78
N LEU A 773 -23.27 -8.78 18.65
CA LEU A 773 -23.35 -9.95 19.53
C LEU A 773 -22.01 -10.70 19.55
N ASP A 774 -21.54 -11.01 20.76
CA ASP A 774 -20.53 -12.04 21.01
C ASP A 774 -21.16 -13.43 20.72
N PRO A 775 -20.59 -14.26 19.82
CA PRO A 775 -21.14 -15.57 19.52
C PRO A 775 -20.97 -16.62 20.63
N LEU A 776 -20.34 -16.30 21.78
CA LEU A 776 -19.99 -17.30 22.80
C LEU A 776 -20.79 -17.27 24.12
N THR A 777 -21.96 -16.64 24.19
CA THR A 777 -22.87 -16.87 25.33
C THR A 777 -24.24 -17.36 24.90
N TYR A 778 -24.29 -18.67 24.66
CA TYR A 778 -25.50 -19.45 24.46
C TYR A 778 -26.14 -19.76 25.82
N GLU A 779 -27.05 -18.92 26.31
CA GLU A 779 -28.12 -19.38 27.22
C GLU A 779 -29.46 -18.73 26.85
N ARG A 780 -30.41 -19.58 26.42
CA ARG A 780 -31.79 -19.19 26.12
C ARG A 780 -32.51 -18.75 27.39
N THR A 781 -33.42 -17.79 27.21
CA THR A 781 -34.51 -17.37 28.10
C THR A 781 -34.21 -16.21 29.05
N LYS A 782 -34.31 -14.98 28.53
CA LYS A 782 -35.07 -13.86 29.11
C LYS A 782 -35.02 -12.67 28.14
N LEU A 783 -36.18 -12.04 27.91
CA LEU A 783 -36.25 -10.69 27.36
C LEU A 783 -35.57 -9.76 28.38
N TRP A 784 -34.57 -8.98 27.95
CA TRP A 784 -33.92 -7.98 28.81
C TRP A 784 -34.13 -6.58 28.24
N GLU A 785 -34.53 -5.67 29.14
CA GLU A 785 -34.55 -4.22 28.95
C GLU A 785 -33.13 -3.70 28.69
N CYS A 786 -32.99 -2.80 27.72
CA CYS A 786 -31.73 -2.18 27.32
C CYS A 786 -31.17 -1.30 28.45
N GLN A 787 -30.04 -1.67 29.05
CA GLN A 787 -29.26 -0.79 29.92
C GLN A 787 -27.90 -0.45 29.29
N MET A 788 -27.50 0.82 29.40
CA MET A 788 -26.18 1.31 28.97
C MET A 788 -25.06 0.61 29.74
N ARG A 789 -24.07 0.06 29.03
CA ARG A 789 -22.82 -0.42 29.61
C ARG A 789 -21.71 0.62 29.40
N THR A 790 -21.19 1.13 30.50
CA THR A 790 -20.01 2.01 30.57
C THR A 790 -18.77 1.14 30.72
N ASP A 791 -18.29 0.55 29.63
CA ASP A 791 -17.08 -0.28 29.67
C ASP A 791 -15.87 0.63 29.38
N VAL A 792 -15.24 1.12 30.45
CA VAL A 792 -14.16 2.13 30.44
C VAL A 792 -12.76 1.51 30.20
N HIS A 793 -12.66 0.25 29.79
CA HIS A 793 -11.41 -0.51 29.96
C HIS A 793 -10.46 -0.65 28.76
N ALA A 794 -10.73 -0.03 27.61
CA ALA A 794 -9.74 0.04 26.51
C ALA A 794 -8.83 1.28 26.58
N TRP A 795 -9.23 2.32 27.33
CA TRP A 795 -8.49 3.58 27.40
C TRP A 795 -7.28 3.56 28.35
N ASP A 796 -7.30 2.68 29.36
CA ASP A 796 -6.23 2.62 30.37
C ASP A 796 -5.01 1.78 29.94
N SER A 797 -5.10 1.03 28.84
CA SER A 797 -4.01 0.16 28.34
C SER A 797 -3.12 0.82 27.29
N TYR A 798 -3.57 1.94 26.72
CA TYR A 798 -2.89 2.65 25.63
C TYR A 798 -2.62 4.12 25.97
N ILE A 799 -2.27 4.36 27.24
CA ILE A 799 -1.32 5.43 27.56
C ILE A 799 0.04 4.75 27.43
N PRO A 800 0.92 5.14 26.49
CA PRO A 800 2.30 4.67 26.55
C PRO A 800 2.77 4.95 27.98
N PRO A 801 3.27 3.94 28.73
CA PRO A 801 3.70 4.19 30.09
C PRO A 801 4.64 5.41 30.01
N PRO A 802 4.40 6.49 30.77
CA PRO A 802 5.32 7.62 30.77
C PRO A 802 6.70 7.01 31.01
N GLU A 803 7.61 7.29 30.07
CA GLU A 803 8.95 6.72 29.93
C GLU A 803 9.81 7.01 31.18
N ASP A 804 9.46 6.50 32.36
CA ASP A 804 10.30 6.57 33.53
C ASP A 804 9.80 5.76 34.75
N HIS A 805 9.74 4.44 34.63
CA HIS A 805 9.70 3.60 35.84
C HIS A 805 10.99 3.75 36.68
N SER A 806 12.09 4.24 36.09
CA SER A 806 13.34 4.51 36.81
C SER A 806 13.20 5.71 37.74
N MET A 807 12.55 6.81 37.31
CA MET A 807 12.26 7.95 38.19
C MET A 807 11.20 7.62 39.24
N HIS A 808 10.16 6.83 38.95
CA HIS A 808 9.20 6.46 39.99
C HIS A 808 9.82 5.55 41.05
N PHE A 809 10.64 4.56 40.66
CA PHE A 809 11.38 3.74 41.61
C PHE A 809 12.37 4.59 42.43
N ALA A 810 13.08 5.52 41.81
CA ALA A 810 13.97 6.45 42.51
C ALA A 810 13.22 7.37 43.49
N HIS A 811 12.03 7.87 43.13
CA HIS A 811 11.18 8.67 44.01
C HIS A 811 10.61 7.84 45.16
N TYR A 812 10.16 6.61 44.92
CA TYR A 812 9.71 5.70 45.99
C TYR A 812 10.86 5.27 46.90
N LEU A 813 12.06 5.04 46.35
CA LEU A 813 13.25 4.73 47.12
C LEU A 813 13.72 5.94 47.94
N LEU A 814 13.71 7.14 47.38
CA LEU A 814 14.02 8.39 48.09
C LEU A 814 12.97 8.68 49.18
N LEU A 815 11.69 8.46 48.91
CA LEU A 815 10.61 8.57 49.89
C LEU A 815 10.77 7.53 51.00
N LEU A 816 11.12 6.28 50.67
CA LEU A 816 11.38 5.23 51.65
C LEU A 816 12.60 5.58 52.52
N ILE A 817 13.70 6.03 51.92
CA ILE A 817 14.89 6.48 52.64
C ILE A 817 14.54 7.67 53.55
N PHE A 818 13.77 8.65 53.06
CA PHE A 818 13.34 9.81 53.83
C PHE A 818 12.44 9.39 55.02
N LEU A 819 11.46 8.51 54.79
CA LEU A 819 10.60 7.97 55.85
C LEU A 819 11.37 7.13 56.87
N CYS A 820 12.33 6.31 56.43
CA CYS A 820 13.24 5.58 57.31
C CYS A 820 14.11 6.53 58.15
N THR A 821 14.57 7.63 57.55
CA THR A 821 15.37 8.65 58.25
C THR A 821 14.53 9.40 59.30
N ILE A 822 13.29 9.77 58.97
CA ILE A 822 12.34 10.35 59.92
C ILE A 822 12.04 9.34 61.05
N ALA A 823 11.75 8.09 60.72
CA ALA A 823 11.47 7.06 61.72
C ALA A 823 12.66 6.83 62.66
N LEU A 824 13.89 6.82 62.13
CA LEU A 824 15.11 6.73 62.92
C LEU A 824 15.29 7.96 63.81
N PHE A 825 15.05 9.17 63.29
CA PHE A 825 15.16 10.41 64.05
C PHE A 825 14.12 10.49 65.18
N VAL A 826 12.87 10.11 64.89
CA VAL A 826 11.80 9.99 65.90
C VAL A 826 12.17 8.93 66.93
N PHE A 827 12.72 7.79 66.52
CA PHE A 827 13.19 6.76 67.43
C PHE A 827 14.32 7.26 68.33
N ILE A 828 15.29 8.02 67.81
CA ILE A 828 16.37 8.64 68.59
C ILE A 828 15.83 9.68 69.58
N ILE A 829 14.86 10.50 69.17
CA ILE A 829 14.20 11.46 70.07
C ILE A 829 13.44 10.73 71.19
N ILE A 830 12.70 9.68 70.86
CA ILE A 830 11.99 8.85 71.85
C ILE A 830 12.99 8.12 72.76
N ALA A 831 14.10 7.60 72.22
CA ALA A 831 15.17 6.98 72.98
C ALA A 831 15.79 7.93 73.99
N SER A 832 16.04 9.18 73.57
CA SER A 832 16.64 10.23 74.38
C SER A 832 15.68 10.74 75.46
N LYS A 833 14.40 10.95 75.12
CA LYS A 833 13.41 11.53 76.06
C LYS A 833 12.71 10.50 76.93
N ARG A 834 12.60 9.25 76.49
CA ARG A 834 11.82 8.16 77.12
C ARG A 834 12.53 6.80 77.03
N PRO A 835 13.73 6.66 77.62
CA PRO A 835 14.48 5.39 77.61
C PRO A 835 13.71 4.23 78.30
N ASP A 836 12.71 4.55 79.13
CA ASP A 836 11.80 3.58 79.75
C ASP A 836 10.92 2.83 78.74
N LEU A 837 10.50 3.50 77.65
CA LEU A 837 9.68 2.89 76.60
C LEU A 837 10.50 1.93 75.73
N ILE A 838 11.75 2.26 75.42
CA ILE A 838 12.64 1.39 74.64
C ILE A 838 12.97 0.11 75.42
N LYS A 839 13.23 0.20 76.73
CA LYS A 839 13.40 -0.99 77.58
C LYS A 839 12.16 -1.91 77.54
N LYS A 840 10.94 -1.36 77.52
CA LYS A 840 9.71 -2.17 77.43
C LYS A 840 9.53 -2.83 76.05
N CYS A 841 9.89 -2.14 74.97
CA CYS A 841 9.86 -2.72 73.62
C CYS A 841 10.87 -3.86 73.45
N ILE A 842 12.10 -3.69 73.91
CA ILE A 842 13.15 -4.73 73.83
C ILE A 842 12.73 -5.97 74.63
N VAL A 843 12.14 -5.80 75.82
CA VAL A 843 11.66 -6.92 76.65
C VAL A 843 10.49 -7.68 76.01
N LYS A 844 9.70 -7.05 75.13
CA LYS A 844 8.60 -7.69 74.40
C LYS A 844 9.04 -8.40 73.12
N MET A 845 10.15 -7.98 72.51
CA MET A 845 10.66 -8.55 71.26
C MET A 845 11.63 -9.72 71.46
N THR A 846 12.03 -10.06 72.70
CA THR A 846 12.82 -11.26 72.98
C THR A 846 11.94 -12.53 72.84
N PRO A 847 12.22 -13.44 71.89
CA PRO A 847 11.43 -14.66 71.74
C PRO A 847 11.56 -15.55 73.00
N ARG A 848 10.45 -15.96 73.59
CA ARG A 848 10.43 -16.98 74.66
C ARG A 848 10.88 -18.32 74.07
N LYS A 849 12.07 -18.82 74.48
CA LYS A 849 12.51 -20.21 74.22
C LYS A 849 11.48 -21.19 74.81
N LYS A 850 10.67 -21.84 73.97
CA LYS A 850 9.81 -22.96 74.39
C LYS A 850 10.63 -24.26 74.30
N LYS A 851 10.76 -24.91 75.45
CA LYS A 851 11.35 -26.25 75.67
C LYS A 851 10.54 -27.29 74.90
N VAL A 852 11.20 -28.06 74.03
CA VAL A 852 10.65 -29.29 73.45
C VAL A 852 10.99 -30.43 74.42
N THR A 853 9.96 -31.15 74.86
CA THR A 853 10.10 -32.35 75.72
C THR A 853 9.38 -33.52 75.02
N THR A 854 10.02 -34.67 75.12
CA THR A 854 9.83 -35.93 74.40
C THR A 854 8.71 -36.83 74.96
N ASN A 855 8.21 -37.70 74.07
CA ASN A 855 7.73 -39.09 74.26
C ASN A 855 6.30 -39.40 74.79
N ASN A 856 5.44 -40.01 73.94
CA ASN A 856 5.10 -41.45 73.86
C ASN A 856 3.79 -41.68 73.03
N ILE A 857 3.79 -42.48 71.95
CA ILE A 857 3.35 -43.92 71.82
C ILE A 857 1.79 -44.04 71.88
N GLU A 858 1.00 -44.61 70.95
CA GLU A 858 1.09 -45.90 70.21
C GLU A 858 0.14 -45.98 68.97
N THR A 859 0.66 -46.59 67.89
CA THR A 859 0.12 -47.45 66.78
C THR A 859 -1.36 -47.58 66.33
N GLU A 860 -1.51 -47.62 64.99
CA GLU A 860 -2.07 -48.75 64.18
C GLU A 860 -1.49 -48.66 62.73
N ILE A 861 -0.45 -49.44 62.36
CA ILE A 861 -0.38 -50.67 61.52
C ILE A 861 -0.88 -50.52 60.05
N GLY A 862 -0.01 -50.82 59.08
CA GLY A 862 -0.44 -50.98 57.68
C GLY A 862 0.56 -51.20 56.50
N LEU A 863 1.68 -51.93 56.70
CA LEU A 863 2.33 -52.84 55.72
C LEU A 863 3.17 -52.35 54.48
N LEU A 864 4.44 -52.79 54.52
CA LEU A 864 5.35 -53.37 53.48
C LEU A 864 6.04 -52.43 52.45
N SER A 865 7.32 -52.05 52.63
CA SER A 865 8.62 -52.78 52.50
C SER A 865 9.20 -52.73 51.08
N HIS A 866 10.25 -51.92 50.84
CA HIS A 866 11.68 -52.29 50.81
C HIS A 866 12.08 -53.22 49.65
N GLU A 867 12.95 -52.75 48.76
CA GLU A 867 14.33 -53.26 48.67
C GLU A 867 15.21 -52.41 47.74
N SER A 868 16.48 -52.35 48.14
CA SER A 868 17.64 -51.69 47.55
C SER A 868 18.24 -52.47 46.38
N SER A 869 18.92 -51.78 45.46
CA SER A 869 20.26 -52.20 45.01
C SER A 869 20.99 -51.10 44.24
N GLU A 870 22.21 -50.83 44.67
CA GLU A 870 23.27 -50.21 43.87
C GLU A 870 23.65 -51.13 42.72
N ILE A 871 24.06 -50.58 41.56
CA ILE A 871 25.18 -51.07 40.75
C ILE A 871 25.75 -49.91 39.90
N LYS A 872 27.08 -49.99 39.77
CA LYS A 872 28.11 -49.11 39.21
C LYS A 872 27.99 -48.70 37.72
N SER A 873 28.61 -47.54 37.47
CA SER A 873 29.53 -47.15 36.38
C SER A 873 29.28 -47.58 34.93
N GLY A 874 29.31 -46.60 34.02
CA GLY A 874 29.60 -46.82 32.60
C GLY A 874 29.26 -45.65 31.68
N THR A 875 30.22 -44.73 31.53
CA THR A 875 30.59 -43.99 30.30
C THR A 875 29.55 -43.12 29.57
N VAL A 876 29.76 -41.80 29.66
CA VAL A 876 29.98 -40.92 28.49
C VAL A 876 31.31 -40.22 28.71
#